data_AF-K1ZFF9-F1
#
_entry.id   AF-K1ZFF9-F1
#
_cell.length_a   1.000
_cell.length_b   1.000
_cell.length_c   1.000
_cell.angle_alpha   90.00
_cell.angle_beta   90.00
_cell.angle_gamma   90.00
#
_symmetry.space_group_name_H-M   'P 1'
#
loop_
_entity.id
_entity.type
_entity.pdbx_description
1 polymer ?
#
loop_
_entity_poly.entity_id
_entity_poly.type
_entity_poly.pdbx_seq_one_letter_code
_entity_poly.pdbx_strand_id
1 'polypeptide(L)'
;MDFLNKRFYLLSSCLLCLLLSSPSYAWTNYFRFINNFNFPMTLTINPALGAVSNPCEKTLSNIDIAPHSSTCDLTFDTAKKKWNDNPANNGTLLIAKKEDPSSYCIYNYDYTYKLVPYSYFNLHSENISLASCHGNLTPSEISVINDKIEALSRPIVGNLLLNVDDEKAAKSTESFSNADCNGSNNCIIASPDGNTLYVPNGSTLLQSITLQNELDRYEPLNFAQFLGSHNSAASRRYTSSTADYNMSYSDPDSYLTLTDQLNSGVRQLELDVVWYNNAITLCHNHFSAKLEGVLCDDNAPITTALTEIKSWIEKNPRAVLILYLDVNLPLTGKVNELDHDLSELEPYIFTPKMAEPYGVSNNTLPALQLSQNTLTEKLKKNIIITNDNDIDNLKNSQYVFVNVEQSTETPLYEVSVNNFLQSTISCDSNKYDKIKTLYGADPNHYNILRMNGDRTTVNYVQTVGNKKPSEFIDYYTTLNFYDIRNCPINIFSENMLGYTCDSNACNAHPTDPRFYSFLWSWELGYPLQSSGSELAYINSKTGHFENNPLIPDNIYTVLCYKPDASQKAPTKPLSWYVQNIKITDVHTAAAMADTACKTSGGLFSVPTTAYWMNDVINTLPLNHTDNVLVNYQDVNHEWMPNVFAEKKEGKTVLIGQSLIK
;
A
#
# COMPACT_ATOMS: atom_id res chain seq x y z
N MET A 1 -34.79 23.23 -35.03
CA MET A 1 -34.32 24.23 -34.04
C MET A 1 -34.89 24.01 -32.64
N ASP A 2 -36.13 23.53 -32.47
CA ASP A 2 -36.70 23.26 -31.14
C ASP A 2 -36.07 22.11 -30.32
N PHE A 3 -35.40 21.17 -30.98
CA PHE A 3 -34.79 20.03 -30.28
C PHE A 3 -33.43 20.36 -29.64
N LEU A 4 -32.69 21.34 -30.18
CA LEU A 4 -31.44 21.82 -29.59
C LEU A 4 -31.68 22.73 -28.39
N ASN A 5 -32.73 23.57 -28.43
CA ASN A 5 -33.05 24.46 -27.32
C ASN A 5 -33.49 23.69 -26.06
N LYS A 6 -34.24 22.59 -26.20
CA LYS A 6 -34.66 21.77 -25.03
C LYS A 6 -33.49 21.06 -24.34
N ARG A 7 -32.44 20.65 -25.07
CA ARG A 7 -31.23 20.04 -24.47
C ARG A 7 -30.37 21.07 -23.73
N PHE A 8 -30.25 22.29 -24.28
CA PHE A 8 -29.53 23.37 -23.60
C PHE A 8 -30.25 23.81 -22.30
N TYR A 9 -31.58 23.86 -22.31
CA TYR A 9 -32.35 24.18 -21.10
C TYR A 9 -32.22 23.10 -20.03
N LEU A 10 -32.30 21.81 -20.36
CA LEU A 10 -32.13 20.73 -19.38
C LEU A 10 -30.71 20.65 -18.79
N LEU A 11 -29.67 20.86 -19.61
CA LEU A 11 -28.30 20.94 -19.10
C LEU A 11 -28.10 22.18 -18.22
N SER A 12 -28.61 23.35 -18.62
CA SER A 12 -28.48 24.56 -17.80
C SER A 12 -29.27 24.47 -16.50
N SER A 13 -30.45 23.84 -16.49
CA SER A 13 -31.26 23.67 -15.28
C SER A 13 -30.68 22.63 -14.32
N CYS A 14 -30.05 21.56 -14.81
CA CYS A 14 -29.30 20.64 -13.95
C CYS A 14 -28.04 21.30 -13.36
N LEU A 15 -27.28 22.05 -14.17
CA LEU A 15 -26.12 22.82 -13.69
C LEU A 15 -26.53 23.87 -12.65
N LEU A 16 -27.65 24.58 -12.86
CA LEU A 16 -28.12 25.62 -11.95
C LEU A 16 -28.66 25.04 -10.62
N CYS A 17 -29.29 23.86 -10.65
CA CYS A 17 -29.71 23.16 -9.44
C CYS A 17 -28.52 22.60 -8.65
N LEU A 18 -27.46 22.13 -9.33
CA LEU A 18 -26.19 21.75 -8.69
C LEU A 18 -25.46 22.95 -8.07
N LEU A 19 -25.63 24.16 -8.64
CA LEU A 19 -24.99 25.39 -8.15
C LEU A 19 -25.79 26.12 -7.04
N LEU A 20 -27.08 25.82 -6.83
CA LEU A 20 -27.96 26.56 -5.91
C LEU A 20 -28.42 25.78 -4.67
N SER A 21 -28.10 24.49 -4.54
CA SER A 21 -28.32 23.76 -3.29
C SER A 21 -27.14 23.95 -2.35
N SER A 22 -27.01 25.13 -1.75
CA SER A 22 -26.08 25.33 -0.63
C SER A 22 -26.76 24.93 0.67
N PRO A 23 -26.42 23.78 1.28
CA PRO A 23 -27.08 23.38 2.50
C PRO A 23 -26.62 24.25 3.68
N SER A 24 -27.59 24.69 4.48
CA SER A 24 -27.37 25.49 5.68
C SER A 24 -26.96 24.59 6.86
N TYR A 25 -25.79 23.95 6.81
CA TYR A 25 -25.31 23.14 7.94
C TYR A 25 -24.54 24.02 8.94
N ALA A 26 -24.90 24.01 10.22
CA ALA A 26 -23.99 24.46 11.28
C ALA A 26 -22.92 23.37 11.45
N TRP A 27 -21.65 23.77 11.35
CA TRP A 27 -20.53 22.83 11.39
C TRP A 27 -19.83 22.95 12.74
N THR A 28 -19.86 21.85 13.49
CA THR A 28 -19.15 21.67 14.74
C THR A 28 -17.94 20.80 14.47
N ASN A 29 -16.75 21.36 14.69
CA ASN A 29 -15.50 20.59 14.61
C ASN A 29 -15.17 20.03 15.99
N TYR A 30 -14.67 18.80 16.04
CA TYR A 30 -14.36 18.09 17.28
C TYR A 30 -12.87 17.75 17.34
N PHE A 31 -12.23 18.02 18.47
CA PHE A 31 -10.80 17.86 18.68
C PHE A 31 -10.50 17.04 19.93
N ARG A 32 -9.38 16.31 19.91
CA ARG A 32 -8.77 15.71 21.11
C ARG A 32 -7.28 16.02 21.13
N PHE A 33 -6.75 16.15 22.34
CA PHE A 33 -5.31 16.28 22.57
C PHE A 33 -4.79 14.99 23.13
N ILE A 34 -3.62 14.56 22.68
CA ILE A 34 -3.02 13.31 23.10
C ILE A 34 -1.69 13.57 23.78
N ASN A 35 -1.54 12.98 24.95
CA ASN A 35 -0.31 12.97 25.70
C ASN A 35 0.47 11.69 25.36
N ASN A 36 1.46 11.79 24.46
CA ASN A 36 2.37 10.68 24.13
C ASN A 36 3.54 10.53 25.11
N PHE A 37 3.51 11.25 26.23
CA PHE A 37 4.59 11.24 27.19
C PHE A 37 4.34 10.24 28.31
N ASN A 38 5.44 9.82 28.94
CA ASN A 38 5.44 9.06 30.19
C ASN A 38 5.06 9.88 31.45
N PHE A 39 4.67 11.15 31.29
CA PHE A 39 4.33 12.05 32.40
C PHE A 39 3.05 12.86 32.13
N PRO A 40 2.31 13.26 33.18
CA PRO A 40 1.05 13.97 33.02
C PRO A 40 1.24 15.39 32.47
N MET A 41 0.29 15.82 31.64
CA MET A 41 0.23 17.14 31.00
C MET A 41 -1.03 17.89 31.42
N THR A 42 -1.04 19.21 31.22
CA THR A 42 -2.23 20.06 31.34
C THR A 42 -2.46 20.84 30.05
N LEU A 43 -3.72 20.92 29.61
CA LEU A 43 -4.16 21.69 28.45
C LEU A 43 -5.01 22.88 28.90
N THR A 44 -4.75 24.05 28.32
CA THR A 44 -5.56 25.26 28.47
C THR A 44 -5.87 25.84 27.09
N ILE A 45 -7.15 26.13 26.84
CA ILE A 45 -7.64 26.65 25.57
C ILE A 45 -8.17 28.07 25.80
N ASN A 46 -7.59 29.04 25.11
CA ASN A 46 -7.96 30.44 25.19
C ASN A 46 -8.51 30.91 23.83
N PRO A 47 -9.82 30.78 23.59
CA PRO A 47 -10.43 31.27 22.36
C PRO A 47 -10.41 32.81 22.34
N ALA A 48 -9.99 33.40 21.22
CA ALA A 48 -10.02 34.84 21.01
C ALA A 48 -11.39 35.30 20.51
N LEU A 49 -12.03 34.55 19.62
CA LEU A 49 -13.40 34.77 19.14
C LEU A 49 -14.06 33.41 18.88
N GLY A 50 -15.06 33.01 19.68
CA GLY A 50 -15.83 31.79 19.39
C GLY A 50 -16.24 30.95 20.59
N ALA A 51 -17.16 30.00 20.33
CA ALA A 51 -17.65 29.02 21.29
C ALA A 51 -16.79 27.76 21.17
N VAL A 52 -15.67 27.73 21.89
CA VAL A 52 -15.04 26.44 22.22
C VAL A 52 -15.80 25.88 23.41
N SER A 53 -16.24 24.62 23.32
CA SER A 53 -16.86 23.95 24.46
C SER A 53 -16.12 22.67 24.78
N ASN A 54 -15.97 22.41 26.08
CA ASN A 54 -15.53 21.11 26.57
C ASN A 54 -16.80 20.39 27.06
N PRO A 55 -17.40 19.50 26.26
CA PRO A 55 -18.61 18.80 26.66
C PRO A 55 -18.43 17.85 27.86
N CYS A 56 -17.20 17.50 28.25
CA CYS A 56 -16.94 16.54 29.32
C CYS A 56 -16.48 17.19 30.63
N GLU A 57 -15.85 18.36 30.56
CA GLU A 57 -15.54 19.18 31.73
C GLU A 57 -16.08 20.59 31.56
N LYS A 58 -16.54 21.22 32.65
CA LYS A 58 -17.12 22.58 32.57
C LYS A 58 -16.09 23.68 32.28
N THR A 59 -14.80 23.35 32.18
CA THR A 59 -13.70 24.33 32.07
C THR A 59 -12.82 24.08 30.85
N LEU A 60 -12.35 25.17 30.22
CA LEU A 60 -11.37 25.15 29.13
C LEU A 60 -9.92 25.33 29.63
N SER A 61 -9.72 25.37 30.94
CA SER A 61 -8.44 25.65 31.59
C SER A 61 -8.01 24.48 32.48
N ASN A 62 -6.72 24.13 32.44
CA ASN A 62 -6.11 23.07 33.26
C ASN A 62 -6.78 21.70 33.08
N ILE A 63 -7.10 21.35 31.84
CA ILE A 63 -7.59 20.01 31.48
C ILE A 63 -6.42 19.04 31.68
N ASP A 64 -6.53 18.14 32.65
CA ASP A 64 -5.50 17.16 32.95
C ASP A 64 -5.48 16.05 31.89
N ILE A 65 -4.29 15.72 31.36
CA ILE A 65 -4.08 14.64 30.41
C ILE A 65 -3.07 13.66 31.02
N ALA A 66 -3.51 12.46 31.38
CA ALA A 66 -2.64 11.43 31.94
C ALA A 66 -1.57 10.98 30.91
N PRO A 67 -0.43 10.42 31.36
CA PRO A 67 0.53 9.78 30.44
C PRO A 67 -0.16 8.80 29.49
N HIS A 68 0.23 8.80 28.22
CA HIS A 68 -0.30 7.88 27.19
C HIS A 68 -1.83 7.88 27.10
N SER A 69 -2.45 9.05 27.15
CA SER A 69 -3.90 9.19 27.12
C SER A 69 -4.36 10.41 26.33
N SER A 70 -5.64 10.46 25.99
CA SER A 70 -6.26 11.57 25.27
C SER A 70 -7.22 12.37 26.16
N THR A 71 -7.41 13.66 25.83
CA THR A 71 -8.55 14.42 26.34
C THR A 71 -9.84 13.85 25.78
N CYS A 72 -10.96 14.24 26.39
CA CYS A 72 -12.23 14.04 25.75
C CYS A 72 -12.44 14.96 24.52
N ASP A 73 -13.54 14.77 23.79
CA ASP A 73 -13.90 15.59 22.63
C ASP A 73 -14.10 17.06 23.06
N LEU A 74 -13.40 17.99 22.40
CA LEU A 74 -13.57 19.44 22.51
C LEU A 74 -14.26 19.95 21.24
N THR A 75 -15.25 20.83 21.36
CA THR A 75 -15.91 21.41 20.19
C THR A 75 -15.39 22.79 19.89
N PHE A 76 -15.08 23.07 18.63
CA PHE A 76 -14.78 24.41 18.13
C PHE A 76 -15.91 24.77 17.19
N ASP A 77 -16.90 25.49 17.73
CA ASP A 77 -18.07 25.86 16.95
C ASP A 77 -17.79 27.14 16.17
N THR A 78 -18.00 27.08 14.86
CA THR A 78 -18.19 28.29 14.06
C THR A 78 -19.56 28.83 14.43
N ALA A 79 -19.61 29.93 15.20
CA ALA A 79 -20.87 30.48 15.69
C ALA A 79 -21.75 30.97 14.52
N LYS A 80 -22.53 30.08 13.89
CA LYS A 80 -23.56 30.47 12.93
C LYS A 80 -24.68 31.15 13.70
N LYS A 81 -24.72 32.48 13.66
CA LYS A 81 -25.97 33.22 13.92
C LYS A 81 -26.63 33.66 12.61
N LYS A 82 -25.91 33.90 11.51
CA LYS A 82 -26.47 34.24 10.18
C LYS A 82 -25.61 33.74 9.01
N TRP A 83 -26.21 33.58 7.83
CA TRP A 83 -25.58 33.03 6.60
C TRP A 83 -24.50 33.94 5.98
N ASN A 84 -24.47 35.21 6.39
CA ASN A 84 -23.57 36.25 5.91
C ASN A 84 -22.52 36.66 6.95
N ASP A 85 -22.47 35.98 8.09
CA ASP A 85 -21.37 36.13 9.03
C ASP A 85 -20.16 35.35 8.49
N ASN A 86 -18.96 35.91 8.63
CA ASN A 86 -17.71 35.24 8.30
C ASN A 86 -17.19 34.58 9.59
N PRO A 87 -17.59 33.34 9.94
CA PRO A 87 -17.17 32.76 11.19
C PRO A 87 -15.68 32.42 11.09
N ALA A 88 -14.88 33.15 11.85
CA ALA A 88 -13.52 32.76 12.19
C ALA A 88 -13.52 32.33 13.66
N ASN A 89 -12.95 31.17 13.96
CA ASN A 89 -12.63 30.76 15.33
C ASN A 89 -11.12 30.70 15.44
N ASN A 90 -10.54 31.61 16.23
CA ASN A 90 -9.11 31.65 16.49
C ASN A 90 -8.84 31.78 17.98
N GLY A 91 -7.62 31.44 18.38
CA GLY A 91 -7.21 31.45 19.77
C GLY A 91 -5.87 30.78 20.00
N THR A 92 -5.60 30.44 21.26
CA THR A 92 -4.37 29.73 21.64
C THR A 92 -4.65 28.46 22.43
N LEU A 93 -3.76 27.48 22.26
CA LEU A 93 -3.70 26.24 23.01
C LEU A 93 -2.38 26.27 23.79
N LEU A 94 -2.44 26.14 25.10
CA LEU A 94 -1.29 26.03 25.97
C LEU A 94 -1.23 24.63 26.56
N ILE A 95 -0.11 23.95 26.36
CA ILE A 95 0.11 22.58 26.84
C ILE A 95 1.34 22.58 27.73
N ALA A 96 1.21 22.20 29.00
CA ALA A 96 2.29 22.25 29.98
C ALA A 96 2.50 20.92 30.69
N LYS A 97 3.71 20.65 31.20
CA LYS A 97 3.93 19.52 32.11
C LYS A 97 3.19 19.79 33.41
N LYS A 98 2.41 18.82 33.91
CA LYS A 98 1.64 19.02 35.13
C LYS A 98 2.52 19.30 36.35
N GLU A 99 3.65 18.60 36.44
CA GLU A 99 4.60 18.71 37.54
C GLU A 99 5.62 19.85 37.35
N ASP A 100 5.76 20.35 36.12
CA ASP A 100 6.58 21.51 35.78
C ASP A 100 5.81 22.45 34.84
N PRO A 101 4.89 23.27 35.37
CA PRO A 101 4.10 24.20 34.57
C PRO A 101 4.94 25.28 33.87
N SER A 102 6.23 25.42 34.22
CA SER A 102 7.16 26.33 33.54
C SER A 102 7.67 25.76 32.21
N SER A 103 7.50 24.46 31.98
CA SER A 103 7.76 23.78 30.70
C SER A 103 6.45 23.62 29.92
N TYR A 104 6.25 24.44 28.88
CA TYR A 104 4.99 24.49 28.11
C TYR A 104 5.19 24.87 26.64
N CYS A 105 4.22 24.53 25.80
CA CYS A 105 4.13 24.93 24.40
C CYS A 105 2.84 25.72 24.15
N ILE A 106 2.93 26.77 23.32
CA ILE A 106 1.78 27.54 22.85
C ILE A 106 1.58 27.31 21.35
N TYR A 107 0.35 27.02 20.96
CA TYR A 107 -0.09 26.91 19.57
C TYR A 107 -1.14 27.97 19.31
N ASN A 108 -1.02 28.71 18.21
CA ASN A 108 -2.11 29.56 17.72
C ASN A 108 -2.95 28.74 16.76
N TYR A 109 -4.27 28.84 16.84
CA TYR A 109 -5.15 28.22 15.86
C TYR A 109 -6.01 29.30 15.18
N ASP A 110 -6.33 29.07 13.91
CA ASP A 110 -7.23 29.89 13.11
C ASP A 110 -8.05 29.00 12.17
N TYR A 111 -9.35 28.96 12.43
CA TYR A 111 -10.35 28.27 11.61
C TYR A 111 -11.15 29.33 10.87
N THR A 112 -10.91 29.45 9.56
CA THR A 112 -11.67 30.40 8.74
C THR A 112 -12.52 29.69 7.70
N TYR A 113 -13.74 30.19 7.53
CA TYR A 113 -14.62 29.87 6.41
C TYR A 113 -14.34 30.85 5.26
N LYS A 114 -13.93 30.36 4.08
CA LYS A 114 -13.86 31.19 2.88
C LYS A 114 -14.91 30.72 1.89
N LEU A 115 -15.86 31.60 1.57
CA LEU A 115 -16.74 31.42 0.41
C LEU A 115 -15.90 31.52 -0.86
N VAL A 116 -15.34 30.40 -1.32
CA VAL A 116 -14.71 30.33 -2.65
C VAL A 116 -15.76 29.76 -3.59
N PRO A 117 -16.14 30.47 -4.67
CA PRO A 117 -17.35 30.12 -5.41
C PRO A 117 -17.24 28.88 -6.31
N TYR A 118 -16.08 28.23 -6.50
CA TYR A 118 -15.94 27.23 -7.57
C TYR A 118 -15.03 26.00 -7.30
N SER A 119 -14.63 25.67 -6.06
CA SER A 119 -14.17 24.30 -5.78
C SER A 119 -14.62 23.85 -4.40
N TYR A 120 -15.21 22.65 -4.34
CA TYR A 120 -15.67 22.04 -3.09
C TYR A 120 -14.53 21.87 -2.07
N PHE A 121 -13.30 21.72 -2.56
CA PHE A 121 -12.08 21.53 -1.76
C PHE A 121 -11.48 22.83 -1.17
N ASN A 122 -11.83 24.01 -1.70
CA ASN A 122 -11.28 25.30 -1.23
C ASN A 122 -12.17 26.08 -0.24
N LEU A 123 -13.27 25.48 0.25
CA LEU A 123 -14.27 26.18 1.07
C LEU A 123 -13.80 26.51 2.51
N HIS A 124 -12.66 25.99 2.94
CA HIS A 124 -12.23 26.03 4.35
C HIS A 124 -10.71 26.11 4.49
N SER A 125 -10.21 26.88 5.47
CA SER A 125 -8.81 26.79 5.90
C SER A 125 -8.72 26.61 7.41
N GLU A 126 -8.10 25.53 7.83
CA GLU A 126 -7.76 25.25 9.23
C GLU A 126 -6.25 25.39 9.36
N ASN A 127 -5.79 26.32 10.20
CA ASN A 127 -4.37 26.55 10.40
C ASN A 127 -4.06 26.53 11.90
N ILE A 128 -3.14 25.67 12.31
CA ILE A 128 -2.53 25.73 13.63
C ILE A 128 -1.06 26.06 13.42
N SER A 129 -0.58 27.11 14.07
CA SER A 129 0.81 27.53 13.97
C SER A 129 1.74 26.51 14.59
N LEU A 130 3.00 26.50 14.13
CA LEU A 130 4.09 25.85 14.84
C LEU A 130 4.11 26.27 16.32
N ALA A 131 4.45 25.32 17.19
CA ALA A 131 4.49 25.54 18.62
C ALA A 131 5.62 26.51 19.01
N SER A 132 5.34 27.44 19.91
CA SER A 132 6.37 28.16 20.66
C SER A 132 6.51 27.50 22.03
N CYS A 133 7.60 26.77 22.23
CA CYS A 133 7.85 26.04 23.47
C CYS A 133 8.86 26.74 24.38
N HIS A 134 8.66 26.59 25.68
CA HIS A 134 9.43 27.17 26.76
C HIS A 134 9.78 26.09 27.78
N GLY A 135 10.92 26.23 28.45
CA GLY A 135 11.41 25.24 29.42
C GLY A 135 11.95 23.97 28.76
N ASN A 136 11.70 22.83 29.39
CA ASN A 136 12.18 21.50 28.97
C ASN A 136 11.16 20.74 28.10
N LEU A 137 10.37 21.47 27.33
CA LEU A 137 9.38 20.93 26.40
C LEU A 137 9.73 21.43 25.00
N THR A 138 9.67 20.57 24.00
CA THR A 138 10.02 20.87 22.61
C THR A 138 8.82 20.61 21.68
N PRO A 139 8.72 21.32 20.54
CA PRO A 139 7.58 21.19 19.64
C PRO A 139 7.35 19.78 19.08
N SER A 140 8.41 18.97 18.98
CA SER A 140 8.41 17.60 18.43
C SER A 140 7.74 16.57 19.34
N GLU A 141 7.33 16.95 20.55
CA GLU A 141 6.92 15.99 21.56
C GLU A 141 5.39 15.94 21.82
N ILE A 142 4.57 16.76 21.15
CA ILE A 142 3.10 16.85 21.41
C ILE A 142 2.27 16.54 20.16
N SER A 143 1.01 16.15 20.41
CA SER A 143 0.07 15.51 19.47
C SER A 143 -1.32 16.13 19.53
N VAL A 144 -1.88 16.52 18.39
CA VAL A 144 -3.26 17.05 18.29
C VAL A 144 -3.98 16.30 17.18
N ILE A 145 -5.13 15.73 17.50
CA ILE A 145 -5.98 15.04 16.53
C ILE A 145 -7.29 15.81 16.37
N ASN A 146 -7.61 16.15 15.14
CA ASN A 146 -8.96 16.54 14.73
C ASN A 146 -9.71 15.28 14.31
N ASP A 147 -10.93 15.05 14.82
CA ASP A 147 -11.91 14.25 14.08
C ASP A 147 -13.26 14.23 14.82
N LYS A 148 -14.30 14.72 14.16
CA LYS A 148 -15.60 14.04 14.09
C LYS A 148 -16.43 14.55 12.91
N ILE A 149 -15.79 14.94 11.80
CA ILE A 149 -16.55 15.39 10.64
C ILE A 149 -16.79 14.18 9.74
N GLU A 150 -18.05 13.77 9.64
CA GLU A 150 -18.55 12.76 8.69
C GLU A 150 -18.56 13.23 7.22
N ALA A 151 -17.75 14.24 6.87
CA ALA A 151 -17.71 14.84 5.54
C ALA A 151 -16.27 14.97 5.03
N LEU A 152 -16.05 14.42 3.82
CA LEU A 152 -14.94 14.51 2.86
C LEU A 152 -13.58 15.04 3.36
N SER A 153 -12.53 14.30 3.00
CA SER A 153 -11.10 14.62 3.20
C SER A 153 -10.76 16.06 2.78
N ARG A 154 -9.96 16.75 3.60
CA ARG A 154 -9.56 18.15 3.41
C ARG A 154 -8.05 18.32 3.58
N PRO A 155 -7.37 19.16 2.79
CA PRO A 155 -5.97 19.51 3.03
C PRO A 155 -5.86 20.42 4.26
N ILE A 156 -4.97 20.08 5.19
CA ILE A 156 -4.54 21.01 6.24
C ILE A 156 -3.46 21.90 5.64
N VAL A 157 -3.71 23.20 5.53
CA VAL A 157 -2.70 24.17 5.08
C VAL A 157 -1.93 24.66 6.30
N GLY A 158 -0.89 23.92 6.67
CA GLY A 158 0.04 24.28 7.74
C GLY A 158 0.93 23.10 8.14
N ASN A 159 2.23 23.34 8.28
CA ASN A 159 3.25 22.35 8.69
C ASN A 159 3.06 21.88 10.14
N LEU A 160 1.96 21.19 10.44
CA LEU A 160 1.65 20.72 11.79
C LEU A 160 1.25 19.24 11.77
N LEU A 161 2.24 18.36 11.76
CA LEU A 161 2.09 16.96 12.17
C LEU A 161 2.46 16.89 13.66
N LEU A 162 1.44 16.87 14.51
CA LEU A 162 1.57 16.60 15.94
C LEU A 162 1.29 15.09 16.14
N ASN A 163 2.18 14.43 16.87
CA ASN A 163 2.43 12.98 16.94
C ASN A 163 1.20 12.09 17.28
N VAL A 164 0.37 11.71 16.32
CA VAL A 164 -0.93 11.05 16.52
C VAL A 164 -0.83 9.64 17.18
N ASP A 165 -1.51 9.38 18.31
CA ASP A 165 -1.97 8.02 18.71
C ASP A 165 -3.10 8.11 19.75
N ASP A 166 -4.36 7.71 19.59
CA ASP A 166 -4.87 6.42 19.17
C ASP A 166 -6.40 6.62 19.02
N GLU A 167 -7.07 5.84 18.18
CA GLU A 167 -8.50 5.92 17.76
C GLU A 167 -8.90 6.91 16.65
N LYS A 168 -8.20 8.03 16.41
CA LYS A 168 -8.59 8.97 15.33
C LYS A 168 -7.50 9.28 14.29
N ALA A 169 -6.43 8.49 14.32
CA ALA A 169 -5.58 8.24 13.15
C ALA A 169 -6.35 7.55 12.00
N ALA A 170 -7.51 6.94 12.31
CA ALA A 170 -8.29 6.15 11.38
C ALA A 170 -9.08 6.94 10.32
N LYS A 171 -9.10 8.29 10.34
CA LYS A 171 -10.07 9.05 9.52
C LYS A 171 -9.58 10.26 8.73
N SER A 172 -8.31 10.67 8.79
CA SER A 172 -7.85 11.82 7.97
C SER A 172 -6.77 11.53 6.93
N THR A 173 -6.10 10.39 6.96
CA THR A 173 -5.31 9.81 5.85
C THR A 173 -4.65 8.56 6.41
N GLU A 174 -4.77 7.44 5.72
CA GLU A 174 -3.64 6.62 5.26
C GLU A 174 -2.21 7.07 5.66
N SER A 175 -1.88 7.25 6.96
CA SER A 175 -0.60 7.78 7.50
C SER A 175 -0.56 7.58 9.03
N PHE A 176 0.16 6.65 9.66
CA PHE A 176 1.29 5.84 9.23
C PHE A 176 1.38 4.52 10.04
N SER A 177 1.73 3.40 9.39
CA SER A 177 2.33 2.17 9.95
C SER A 177 1.88 1.73 11.35
N ASN A 178 1.22 0.57 11.45
CA ASN A 178 1.43 -0.28 12.63
C ASN A 178 2.93 -0.59 12.71
N ALA A 179 3.66 0.22 13.47
CA ALA A 179 5.06 0.02 13.78
C ALA A 179 5.13 -1.13 14.79
N ASP A 180 5.33 -2.34 14.28
CA ASP A 180 5.79 -3.54 14.98
C ASP A 180 5.48 -3.62 16.50
N CYS A 181 4.21 -3.78 16.83
CA CYS A 181 3.73 -3.82 18.21
C CYS A 181 3.38 -5.26 18.60
N ASN A 182 4.36 -5.97 19.14
CA ASN A 182 4.20 -7.34 19.57
C ASN A 182 3.47 -7.47 20.92
N GLY A 183 2.16 -7.21 20.90
CA GLY A 183 1.20 -7.65 21.90
C GLY A 183 1.20 -6.94 23.26
N SER A 184 1.88 -5.80 23.46
CA SER A 184 1.72 -4.98 24.67
C SER A 184 1.94 -3.48 24.43
N ASN A 185 1.15 -2.66 25.13
CA ASN A 185 0.90 -1.22 24.92
C ASN A 185 2.09 -0.25 25.15
N ASN A 186 3.26 -0.48 24.55
CA ASN A 186 4.30 0.55 24.43
C ASN A 186 5.08 0.36 23.12
N CYS A 187 5.06 1.35 22.22
CA CYS A 187 5.84 1.32 20.97
C CYS A 187 6.73 2.58 20.82
N ILE A 188 7.92 2.37 20.25
CA ILE A 188 9.01 3.34 20.07
C ILE A 188 8.92 3.93 18.66
N ILE A 189 8.85 5.26 18.54
CA ILE A 189 9.16 5.98 17.30
C ILE A 189 10.66 6.30 17.33
N ALA A 190 11.47 5.55 16.58
CA ALA A 190 12.87 5.91 16.38
C ALA A 190 12.96 7.03 15.34
N SER A 191 13.10 8.27 15.79
CA SER A 191 13.67 9.35 14.98
C SER A 191 15.18 9.36 15.14
N PRO A 192 15.93 9.35 14.03
CA PRO A 192 17.17 10.10 13.99
C PRO A 192 17.27 10.90 12.68
N ASP A 193 17.18 12.21 12.84
CA ASP A 193 17.49 13.25 11.85
C ASP A 193 16.41 13.63 10.82
N GLY A 194 16.25 14.96 10.68
CA GLY A 194 15.36 15.61 9.72
C GLY A 194 16.06 15.98 8.42
N ASN A 195 17.09 15.23 8.00
CA ASN A 195 17.78 15.44 6.72
C ASN A 195 17.76 14.20 5.81
N THR A 196 17.10 13.14 6.23
CA THR A 196 16.97 11.92 5.44
C THR A 196 15.63 11.97 4.68
N LEU A 197 15.68 11.96 3.34
CA LEU A 197 14.52 11.53 2.54
C LEU A 197 13.99 10.23 3.18
N TYR A 198 12.69 9.95 3.19
CA TYR A 198 12.17 8.68 3.74
C TYR A 198 12.04 7.57 2.69
N VAL A 199 12.31 7.89 1.42
CA VAL A 199 12.85 6.95 0.41
C VAL A 199 13.98 7.64 -0.38
N PRO A 200 15.14 7.96 0.22
CA PRO A 200 16.33 8.14 -0.58
C PRO A 200 16.71 6.77 -1.13
N ASN A 201 17.48 6.72 -2.20
CA ASN A 201 18.29 5.53 -2.45
C ASN A 201 19.08 5.21 -1.16
N GLY A 202 18.72 4.11 -0.49
CA GLY A 202 19.35 3.67 0.77
C GLY A 202 18.55 3.84 2.07
N SER A 203 17.24 4.16 2.08
CA SER A 203 16.46 3.98 3.33
C SER A 203 16.34 2.51 3.72
N THR A 204 16.22 2.27 5.02
CA THR A 204 16.02 0.92 5.57
C THR A 204 14.73 0.28 5.07
N LEU A 205 13.64 1.04 4.91
CA LEU A 205 12.40 0.52 4.32
C LEU A 205 12.60 0.06 2.86
N LEU A 206 13.26 0.88 2.03
CA LEU A 206 13.52 0.52 0.64
C LEU A 206 14.40 -0.73 0.55
N GLN A 207 15.43 -0.81 1.39
CA GLN A 207 16.27 -1.99 1.50
C GLN A 207 15.44 -3.22 1.87
N SER A 208 14.60 -3.13 2.90
CA SER A 208 13.76 -4.24 3.36
C SER A 208 12.74 -4.68 2.31
N ILE A 209 12.05 -3.75 1.64
CA ILE A 209 11.11 -4.07 0.55
C ILE A 209 11.85 -4.67 -0.65
N THR A 210 13.04 -4.16 -0.98
CA THR A 210 13.86 -4.74 -2.04
C THR A 210 14.22 -6.19 -1.73
N LEU A 211 14.67 -6.48 -0.51
CA LEU A 211 14.95 -7.85 -0.07
C LEU A 211 13.69 -8.72 0.00
N GLN A 212 12.54 -8.14 0.34
CA GLN A 212 11.25 -8.84 0.32
C GLN A 212 10.86 -9.28 -1.09
N ASN A 213 10.99 -8.38 -2.07
CA ASN A 213 10.71 -8.65 -3.49
C ASN A 213 11.63 -9.73 -4.09
N GLU A 214 12.72 -10.07 -3.41
CA GLU A 214 13.70 -11.07 -3.82
C GLU A 214 13.47 -12.44 -3.16
N LEU A 215 12.65 -12.51 -2.09
CA LEU A 215 12.43 -13.75 -1.33
C LEU A 215 11.68 -14.83 -2.12
N ASP A 216 10.71 -14.44 -2.93
CA ASP A 216 9.88 -15.33 -3.74
C ASP A 216 10.37 -15.47 -5.19
N ARG A 217 11.59 -14.98 -5.49
CA ARG A 217 12.16 -14.92 -6.84
C ARG A 217 12.10 -16.25 -7.61
N TYR A 218 12.24 -17.39 -6.93
CA TYR A 218 12.17 -18.70 -7.58
C TYR A 218 10.83 -19.40 -7.39
N GLU A 219 9.90 -18.80 -6.64
CA GLU A 219 8.55 -19.32 -6.53
C GLU A 219 7.81 -19.17 -7.86
N PRO A 220 6.86 -20.08 -8.14
CA PRO A 220 5.96 -19.91 -9.27
C PRO A 220 5.17 -18.60 -9.13
N LEU A 221 4.80 -17.97 -10.25
CA LEU A 221 4.12 -16.67 -10.24
C LEU A 221 2.81 -16.69 -9.45
N ASN A 222 2.08 -17.81 -9.44
CA ASN A 222 0.85 -17.97 -8.65
C ASN A 222 1.09 -18.20 -7.14
N PHE A 223 2.35 -18.38 -6.71
CA PHE A 223 2.73 -18.37 -5.30
C PHE A 223 3.35 -17.04 -4.86
N ALA A 224 3.98 -16.31 -5.78
CA ALA A 224 4.63 -15.04 -5.51
C ALA A 224 3.66 -13.95 -5.02
N GLN A 225 4.19 -12.98 -4.27
CA GLN A 225 3.42 -11.87 -3.71
C GLN A 225 4.07 -10.52 -4.08
N PHE A 226 3.30 -9.67 -4.75
CA PHE A 226 3.73 -8.40 -5.31
C PHE A 226 2.91 -7.25 -4.70
N LEU A 227 3.59 -6.12 -4.53
CA LEU A 227 2.93 -4.84 -4.40
C LEU A 227 2.57 -4.35 -5.81
N GLY A 228 1.31 -3.97 -6.02
CA GLY A 228 0.81 -3.38 -7.25
C GLY A 228 0.37 -1.93 -7.05
N SER A 229 0.07 -1.25 -8.14
CA SER A 229 -0.57 0.06 -8.13
C SER A 229 -1.78 0.09 -9.05
N HIS A 230 -2.88 0.63 -8.53
CA HIS A 230 -4.15 0.79 -9.24
C HIS A 230 -4.11 2.04 -10.10
N ASN A 231 -4.54 1.96 -11.36
CA ASN A 231 -4.60 3.08 -12.30
C ASN A 231 -3.32 3.92 -12.28
N SER A 232 -2.17 3.26 -12.43
CA SER A 232 -0.85 3.77 -12.06
C SER A 232 -0.45 5.07 -12.77
N ALA A 233 -1.02 5.29 -13.96
CA ALA A 233 -0.80 6.47 -14.79
C ALA A 233 -1.98 7.47 -14.79
N ALA A 234 -3.04 7.23 -14.02
CA ALA A 234 -4.07 8.23 -13.75
C ALA A 234 -3.50 9.27 -12.78
N SER A 235 -2.63 10.13 -13.30
CA SER A 235 -1.82 11.06 -12.53
C SER A 235 -1.63 12.38 -13.26
N ARG A 236 -1.48 13.46 -12.49
CA ARG A 236 -1.07 14.79 -12.97
C ARG A 236 0.28 14.78 -13.69
N ARG A 237 1.07 13.71 -13.55
CA ARG A 237 2.34 13.51 -14.28
C ARG A 237 2.15 13.13 -15.74
N TYR A 238 0.99 12.59 -16.11
CA TYR A 238 0.68 12.08 -17.45
C TYR A 238 -0.46 12.85 -18.13
N THR A 239 -0.75 14.06 -17.67
CA THR A 239 -1.67 14.98 -18.33
C THR A 239 -1.13 16.41 -18.27
N SER A 240 -1.34 17.16 -19.36
CA SER A 240 -1.12 18.61 -19.36
C SER A 240 -2.41 19.39 -19.13
N SER A 241 -3.54 18.69 -19.00
CA SER A 241 -4.82 19.30 -18.70
C SER A 241 -4.80 19.90 -17.29
N THR A 242 -5.40 21.08 -17.16
CA THR A 242 -5.78 21.65 -15.85
C THR A 242 -7.29 21.73 -15.69
N ALA A 243 -8.03 21.00 -16.53
CA ALA A 243 -9.47 21.03 -16.53
C ALA A 243 -10.02 20.12 -15.44
N ASP A 244 -11.01 20.60 -14.69
CA ASP A 244 -11.62 19.86 -13.57
C ASP A 244 -12.37 18.58 -14.02
N TYR A 245 -12.62 18.43 -15.32
CA TYR A 245 -13.21 17.22 -15.88
C TYR A 245 -12.17 16.17 -16.30
N ASN A 246 -10.88 16.49 -16.37
CA ASN A 246 -9.85 15.52 -16.71
C ASN A 246 -9.54 14.69 -15.45
N MET A 247 -9.81 13.39 -15.49
CA MET A 247 -9.68 12.49 -14.33
C MET A 247 -8.25 12.41 -13.79
N SER A 248 -7.27 12.36 -14.67
CA SER A 248 -5.85 12.37 -14.29
C SER A 248 -5.42 13.68 -13.61
N TYR A 249 -6.19 14.77 -13.77
CA TYR A 249 -5.95 16.04 -13.11
C TYR A 249 -6.79 16.24 -11.84
N SER A 250 -8.10 16.04 -11.94
CA SER A 250 -9.05 16.39 -10.87
C SER A 250 -9.27 15.30 -9.83
N ASP A 251 -9.01 14.04 -10.19
CA ASP A 251 -9.19 12.87 -9.31
C ASP A 251 -8.13 11.80 -9.62
N PRO A 252 -6.83 12.09 -9.42
CA PRO A 252 -5.75 11.16 -9.75
C PRO A 252 -5.65 10.01 -8.76
N ASP A 253 -5.45 8.80 -9.28
CA ASP A 253 -5.18 7.57 -8.54
C ASP A 253 -3.70 7.42 -8.16
N SER A 254 -2.82 8.27 -8.69
CA SER A 254 -1.42 8.30 -8.27
C SER A 254 -0.86 9.70 -8.36
N TYR A 255 -0.01 10.06 -7.40
CA TYR A 255 0.72 11.31 -7.33
C TYR A 255 2.21 11.13 -7.66
N LEU A 256 2.64 9.87 -7.80
CA LEU A 256 4.00 9.45 -8.12
C LEU A 256 4.16 9.18 -9.62
N THR A 257 5.38 9.36 -10.13
CA THR A 257 5.74 8.82 -11.47
C THR A 257 5.77 7.29 -11.44
N LEU A 258 5.80 6.63 -12.60
CA LEU A 258 5.88 5.17 -12.65
C LEU A 258 7.25 4.73 -12.12
N THR A 259 8.31 5.48 -12.41
CA THR A 259 9.65 5.29 -11.86
C THR A 259 9.65 5.36 -10.34
N ASP A 260 8.97 6.34 -9.75
CA ASP A 260 8.89 6.49 -8.29
C ASP A 260 8.08 5.36 -7.65
N GLN A 261 7.00 4.90 -8.28
CA GLN A 261 6.24 3.72 -7.86
C GLN A 261 7.12 2.46 -7.89
N LEU A 262 7.83 2.21 -8.99
CA LEU A 262 8.74 1.08 -9.15
C LEU A 262 9.92 1.13 -8.16
N ASN A 263 10.49 2.31 -7.94
CA ASN A 263 11.54 2.54 -6.94
C ASN A 263 11.02 2.34 -5.51
N SER A 264 9.73 2.53 -5.27
CA SER A 264 9.11 2.25 -3.95
C SER A 264 8.82 0.76 -3.72
N GLY A 265 9.08 -0.08 -4.71
CA GLY A 265 8.93 -1.54 -4.61
C GLY A 265 7.70 -2.10 -5.31
N VAL A 266 6.91 -1.27 -6.00
CA VAL A 266 5.80 -1.73 -6.85
C VAL A 266 6.35 -2.61 -7.98
N ARG A 267 5.69 -3.74 -8.26
CA ARG A 267 6.04 -4.72 -9.30
C ARG A 267 4.87 -5.13 -10.18
N GLN A 268 3.69 -4.56 -9.96
CA GLN A 268 2.60 -4.54 -10.92
C GLN A 268 2.14 -3.10 -11.16
N LEU A 269 2.13 -2.67 -12.43
CA LEU A 269 1.58 -1.37 -12.85
C LEU A 269 0.31 -1.62 -13.67
N GLU A 270 -0.70 -0.80 -13.48
CA GLU A 270 -1.95 -0.78 -14.24
C GLU A 270 -1.99 0.47 -15.12
N LEU A 271 -2.19 0.28 -16.41
CA LEU A 271 -2.31 1.38 -17.37
C LEU A 271 -3.69 1.33 -18.03
N ASP A 272 -4.52 2.29 -17.69
CA ASP A 272 -5.81 2.53 -18.33
C ASP A 272 -5.56 3.11 -19.72
N VAL A 273 -5.97 2.38 -20.74
CA VAL A 273 -5.65 2.73 -22.13
C VAL A 273 -6.90 2.87 -22.98
N VAL A 274 -6.89 3.89 -23.84
CA VAL A 274 -7.94 4.14 -24.82
C VAL A 274 -7.36 4.60 -26.16
N TRP A 275 -8.08 4.35 -27.26
CA TRP A 275 -7.73 4.92 -28.57
C TRP A 275 -8.29 6.34 -28.71
N TYR A 276 -7.46 7.35 -28.44
CA TYR A 276 -7.83 8.75 -28.52
C TYR A 276 -6.85 9.55 -29.39
N ASN A 277 -7.35 10.51 -30.16
CA ASN A 277 -6.56 11.41 -31.01
C ASN A 277 -5.48 10.69 -31.87
N ASN A 278 -5.84 9.55 -32.46
CA ASN A 278 -4.97 8.68 -33.26
C ASN A 278 -3.75 8.07 -32.53
N ALA A 279 -3.84 7.90 -31.21
CA ALA A 279 -2.83 7.24 -30.39
C ALA A 279 -3.47 6.38 -29.31
N ILE A 280 -2.73 5.39 -28.82
CA ILE A 280 -3.05 4.75 -27.54
C ILE A 280 -2.71 5.75 -26.43
N THR A 281 -3.71 6.18 -25.67
CA THR A 281 -3.63 7.27 -24.70
C THR A 281 -3.87 6.74 -23.30
N LEU A 282 -3.10 7.22 -22.33
CA LEU A 282 -3.28 6.92 -20.90
C LEU A 282 -4.51 7.68 -20.41
N CYS A 283 -5.62 6.99 -20.13
CA CYS A 283 -6.86 7.67 -19.74
C CYS A 283 -7.74 6.81 -18.84
N HIS A 284 -8.02 7.36 -17.65
CA HIS A 284 -8.97 6.81 -16.70
C HIS A 284 -10.41 7.20 -17.10
N ASN A 285 -11.10 6.34 -17.87
CA ASN A 285 -12.47 6.58 -18.34
C ASN A 285 -13.35 5.32 -18.34
N HIS A 286 -13.92 4.99 -17.17
CA HIS A 286 -14.89 3.89 -17.02
C HIS A 286 -16.36 4.32 -17.22
N PHE A 287 -16.61 5.58 -17.65
CA PHE A 287 -17.98 6.14 -17.62
C PHE A 287 -18.70 6.02 -18.95
N SER A 288 -18.06 6.44 -20.04
CA SER A 288 -18.68 6.44 -21.35
C SER A 288 -17.71 6.77 -22.48
N ALA A 289 -17.82 6.05 -23.59
CA ALA A 289 -17.24 6.42 -24.89
C ALA A 289 -17.64 7.83 -25.36
N LYS A 290 -18.76 8.38 -24.87
CA LYS A 290 -19.24 9.71 -25.26
C LYS A 290 -18.52 10.86 -24.55
N LEU A 291 -17.82 10.58 -23.46
CA LEU A 291 -17.11 11.58 -22.67
C LEU A 291 -15.59 11.53 -22.88
N GLU A 292 -15.10 10.55 -23.63
CA GLU A 292 -13.67 10.33 -23.90
C GLU A 292 -12.97 11.60 -24.40
N GLY A 293 -13.55 12.31 -25.36
CA GLY A 293 -12.95 13.54 -25.89
C GLY A 293 -12.91 14.74 -24.94
N VAL A 294 -13.49 14.60 -23.74
CA VAL A 294 -13.39 15.59 -22.67
C VAL A 294 -12.50 15.05 -21.55
N LEU A 295 -12.66 13.77 -21.17
CA LEU A 295 -11.92 13.17 -20.06
C LEU A 295 -10.46 12.84 -20.39
N CYS A 296 -10.17 12.50 -21.65
CA CYS A 296 -8.85 12.07 -22.12
C CYS A 296 -8.08 13.17 -22.86
N ASP A 297 -8.67 14.37 -22.97
CA ASP A 297 -8.00 15.48 -23.64
C ASP A 297 -6.76 15.92 -22.87
N ASP A 298 -5.69 16.24 -23.60
CA ASP A 298 -4.37 16.60 -23.06
C ASP A 298 -3.64 15.52 -22.23
N ASN A 299 -4.15 14.28 -22.21
CA ASN A 299 -3.44 13.13 -21.63
C ASN A 299 -2.31 12.64 -22.52
N ALA A 300 -1.29 12.07 -21.88
CA ALA A 300 -0.12 11.55 -22.56
C ALA A 300 -0.41 10.24 -23.32
N PRO A 301 0.27 10.01 -24.47
CA PRO A 301 0.24 8.72 -25.12
C PRO A 301 0.94 7.65 -24.26
N ILE A 302 0.56 6.39 -24.43
CA ILE A 302 1.13 5.24 -23.70
C ILE A 302 2.65 5.17 -23.84
N THR A 303 3.20 5.60 -24.98
CA THR A 303 4.65 5.63 -25.26
C THR A 303 5.42 6.41 -24.20
N THR A 304 4.82 7.43 -23.57
CA THR A 304 5.42 8.16 -22.44
C THR A 304 5.70 7.22 -21.26
N ALA A 305 4.71 6.40 -20.88
CA ALA A 305 4.85 5.40 -19.83
C ALA A 305 5.83 4.27 -20.24
N LEU A 306 5.77 3.81 -21.48
CA LEU A 306 6.65 2.73 -21.97
C LEU A 306 8.13 3.15 -21.97
N THR A 307 8.45 4.37 -22.41
CA THR A 307 9.81 4.93 -22.36
C THR A 307 10.33 5.01 -20.92
N GLU A 308 9.47 5.38 -19.97
CA GLU A 308 9.82 5.46 -18.55
C GLU A 308 10.08 4.06 -17.95
N ILE A 309 9.17 3.12 -18.20
CA ILE A 309 9.31 1.71 -17.77
C ILE A 309 10.60 1.10 -18.34
N LYS A 310 10.87 1.32 -19.63
CA LYS A 310 12.11 0.86 -20.29
C LYS A 310 13.36 1.38 -19.58
N SER A 311 13.39 2.69 -19.34
CA SER A 311 14.51 3.36 -18.68
C SER A 311 14.77 2.82 -17.28
N TRP A 312 13.71 2.38 -16.58
CA TRP A 312 13.82 1.74 -15.27
C TRP A 312 14.30 0.29 -15.38
N ILE A 313 13.71 -0.52 -16.27
CA ILE A 313 14.08 -1.93 -16.45
C ILE A 313 15.53 -2.10 -16.89
N GLU A 314 16.04 -1.22 -17.77
CA GLU A 314 17.44 -1.21 -18.18
C GLU A 314 18.43 -1.04 -17.00
N LYS A 315 18.00 -0.37 -15.93
CA LYS A 315 18.78 -0.18 -14.70
C LYS A 315 18.53 -1.26 -13.66
N ASN A 316 17.46 -2.05 -13.83
CA ASN A 316 17.00 -3.07 -12.90
C ASN A 316 16.81 -4.43 -13.61
N PRO A 317 17.88 -5.00 -14.22
CA PRO A 317 17.77 -6.18 -15.10
C PRO A 317 17.32 -7.47 -14.38
N ARG A 318 17.31 -7.44 -13.04
CA ARG A 318 16.90 -8.54 -12.16
C ARG A 318 15.46 -8.42 -11.66
N ALA A 319 14.78 -7.30 -11.93
CA ALA A 319 13.40 -7.07 -11.52
C ALA A 319 12.42 -7.65 -12.54
N VAL A 320 11.27 -8.13 -12.05
CA VAL A 320 10.13 -8.53 -12.88
C VAL A 320 8.98 -7.54 -12.68
N LEU A 321 8.34 -7.17 -13.78
CA LEU A 321 7.19 -6.26 -13.82
C LEU A 321 6.02 -6.96 -14.50
N ILE A 322 4.87 -6.95 -13.82
CA ILE A 322 3.58 -7.27 -14.44
C ILE A 322 2.97 -5.95 -14.92
N LEU A 323 2.87 -5.77 -16.23
CA LEU A 323 2.19 -4.64 -16.83
C LEU A 323 0.76 -5.05 -17.17
N TYR A 324 -0.18 -4.54 -16.39
CA TYR A 324 -1.60 -4.75 -16.59
C TYR A 324 -2.15 -3.63 -17.47
N LEU A 325 -2.70 -3.99 -18.62
CA LEU A 325 -3.41 -3.05 -19.47
C LEU A 325 -4.90 -3.15 -19.12
N ASP A 326 -5.49 -2.04 -18.70
CA ASP A 326 -6.92 -1.94 -18.48
C ASP A 326 -7.57 -1.24 -19.69
N VAL A 327 -8.29 -2.02 -20.50
CA VAL A 327 -8.89 -1.57 -21.75
C VAL A 327 -10.33 -1.13 -21.49
N ASN A 328 -10.48 0.12 -21.08
CA ASN A 328 -11.76 0.66 -20.64
C ASN A 328 -12.79 0.92 -21.73
N LEU A 329 -12.31 1.14 -22.95
CA LEU A 329 -13.14 1.26 -24.13
C LEU A 329 -12.50 0.46 -25.25
N PRO A 330 -13.31 -0.06 -26.19
CA PRO A 330 -12.79 -1.02 -27.13
C PRO A 330 -11.63 -0.42 -27.94
N LEU A 331 -10.44 -0.99 -27.81
CA LEU A 331 -9.34 -0.85 -28.78
C LEU A 331 -9.68 -1.58 -30.09
N THR A 332 -10.96 -1.62 -30.48
CA THR A 332 -11.45 -2.47 -31.56
C THR A 332 -10.76 -2.12 -32.86
N GLY A 333 -9.98 -3.07 -33.38
CA GLY A 333 -9.18 -2.91 -34.59
C GLY A 333 -7.90 -2.10 -34.41
N LYS A 334 -7.50 -1.81 -33.17
CA LYS A 334 -6.33 -0.99 -32.79
C LYS A 334 -5.22 -1.76 -32.07
N VAL A 335 -5.33 -3.08 -32.05
CA VAL A 335 -4.30 -3.97 -31.49
C VAL A 335 -2.98 -3.84 -32.22
N ASN A 336 -2.98 -3.60 -33.53
CA ASN A 336 -1.73 -3.44 -34.29
C ASN A 336 -0.98 -2.16 -33.88
N GLU A 337 -1.71 -1.08 -33.63
CA GLU A 337 -1.17 0.18 -33.11
C GLU A 337 -0.64 0.01 -31.68
N LEU A 338 -1.38 -0.72 -30.82
CA LEU A 338 -0.88 -1.09 -29.49
C LEU A 338 0.40 -1.94 -29.57
N ASP A 339 0.41 -3.00 -30.39
CA ASP A 339 1.58 -3.87 -30.57
C ASP A 339 2.77 -3.09 -31.16
N HIS A 340 2.52 -2.11 -32.04
CA HIS A 340 3.55 -1.22 -32.53
C HIS A 340 4.18 -0.42 -31.37
N ASP A 341 3.38 0.17 -30.49
CA ASP A 341 3.90 0.93 -29.36
C ASP A 341 4.61 0.02 -28.33
N LEU A 342 4.06 -1.17 -28.05
CA LEU A 342 4.66 -2.17 -27.16
C LEU A 342 5.98 -2.74 -27.70
N SER A 343 6.23 -2.68 -29.00
CA SER A 343 7.48 -3.17 -29.60
C SER A 343 8.73 -2.47 -29.05
N GLU A 344 8.59 -1.27 -28.48
CA GLU A 344 9.69 -0.58 -27.80
C GLU A 344 10.26 -1.39 -26.62
N LEU A 345 9.42 -2.19 -25.98
CA LEU A 345 9.75 -3.04 -24.82
C LEU A 345 10.03 -4.51 -25.21
N GLU A 346 9.91 -4.90 -26.49
CA GLU A 346 10.07 -6.29 -26.97
C GLU A 346 11.31 -7.02 -26.40
N PRO A 347 12.50 -6.39 -26.29
CA PRO A 347 13.67 -7.05 -25.69
C PRO A 347 13.41 -7.57 -24.27
N TYR A 348 12.53 -6.93 -23.51
CA TYR A 348 12.23 -7.23 -22.11
C TYR A 348 10.93 -8.03 -21.91
N ILE A 349 10.05 -8.09 -22.92
CA ILE A 349 8.76 -8.79 -22.78
C ILE A 349 8.90 -10.30 -22.95
N PHE A 350 8.36 -11.06 -22.00
CA PHE A 350 8.03 -12.47 -22.17
C PHE A 350 6.68 -12.57 -22.89
N THR A 351 6.68 -13.09 -24.12
CA THR A 351 5.48 -13.08 -24.97
C THR A 351 4.72 -14.41 -24.96
N PRO A 352 3.43 -14.44 -25.34
CA PRO A 352 2.71 -15.67 -25.67
C PRO A 352 3.47 -16.67 -26.52
N LYS A 353 4.22 -16.21 -27.53
CA LYS A 353 5.03 -17.08 -28.39
C LYS A 353 6.14 -17.79 -27.62
N MET A 354 6.75 -17.11 -26.65
CA MET A 354 7.77 -17.69 -25.78
C MET A 354 7.20 -18.66 -24.73
N ALA A 355 5.88 -18.62 -24.51
CA ALA A 355 5.19 -19.52 -23.59
C ALA A 355 4.89 -20.90 -24.21
N GLU A 356 4.82 -21.04 -25.54
CA GLU A 356 4.51 -22.31 -26.22
C GLU A 356 5.36 -23.53 -25.75
N PRO A 357 6.68 -23.41 -25.47
CA PRO A 357 7.48 -24.51 -24.96
C PRO A 357 7.06 -25.04 -23.58
N TYR A 358 6.24 -24.29 -22.83
CA TYR A 358 5.66 -24.71 -21.55
C TYR A 358 4.35 -25.49 -21.73
N GLY A 359 3.97 -25.83 -22.97
CA GLY A 359 2.79 -26.63 -23.26
C GLY A 359 1.47 -25.85 -23.25
N VAL A 360 1.54 -24.52 -23.33
CA VAL A 360 0.39 -23.62 -23.36
C VAL A 360 0.17 -23.03 -24.76
N SER A 361 -1.03 -22.51 -25.04
CA SER A 361 -1.42 -21.94 -26.34
C SER A 361 -2.44 -20.81 -26.14
N ASN A 362 -2.92 -20.15 -27.21
CA ASN A 362 -4.00 -19.15 -27.12
C ASN A 362 -3.73 -18.02 -26.11
N ASN A 363 -2.53 -17.45 -26.13
CA ASN A 363 -2.12 -16.37 -25.23
C ASN A 363 -2.30 -16.71 -23.74
N THR A 364 -2.05 -17.98 -23.38
CA THR A 364 -2.07 -18.48 -22.01
C THR A 364 -0.73 -18.29 -21.31
N LEU A 365 -0.75 -17.69 -20.11
CA LEU A 365 0.39 -17.52 -19.21
C LEU A 365 0.61 -18.81 -18.39
N PRO A 366 1.80 -19.44 -18.44
CA PRO A 366 2.13 -20.61 -17.64
C PRO A 366 2.60 -20.20 -16.23
N ALA A 367 1.69 -19.66 -15.41
CA ALA A 367 1.99 -19.06 -14.11
C ALA A 367 2.53 -20.06 -13.06
N LEU A 368 2.17 -21.35 -13.15
CA LEU A 368 2.66 -22.44 -12.30
C LEU A 368 4.08 -22.85 -12.67
N GLN A 369 4.51 -22.61 -13.92
CA GLN A 369 5.82 -23.07 -14.42
C GLN A 369 6.86 -21.95 -14.45
N LEU A 370 6.43 -20.70 -14.41
CA LEU A 370 7.29 -19.52 -14.46
C LEU A 370 7.58 -19.00 -13.06
N SER A 371 8.82 -18.55 -12.87
CA SER A 371 9.27 -17.81 -11.69
C SER A 371 10.02 -16.57 -12.13
N GLN A 372 10.18 -15.59 -11.23
CA GLN A 372 10.91 -14.36 -11.55
C GLN A 372 12.34 -14.65 -12.03
N ASN A 373 13.01 -15.63 -11.41
CA ASN A 373 14.33 -16.09 -11.83
C ASN A 373 14.32 -16.76 -13.21
N THR A 374 13.28 -17.54 -13.54
CA THR A 374 13.20 -18.15 -14.87
C THR A 374 13.07 -17.07 -15.94
N LEU A 375 12.26 -16.04 -15.70
CA LEU A 375 12.12 -14.89 -16.59
C LEU A 375 13.45 -14.15 -16.76
N THR A 376 14.05 -13.68 -15.66
CA THR A 376 15.22 -12.78 -15.71
C THR A 376 16.53 -13.50 -15.99
N GLU A 377 16.76 -14.68 -15.42
CA GLU A 377 18.04 -15.37 -15.55
C GLU A 377 18.12 -16.34 -16.72
N LYS A 378 17.03 -17.06 -17.03
CA LYS A 378 17.03 -18.03 -18.13
C LYS A 378 16.54 -17.43 -19.44
N LEU A 379 15.44 -16.68 -19.39
CA LEU A 379 14.80 -16.12 -20.59
C LEU A 379 15.27 -14.71 -20.92
N LYS A 380 15.95 -14.03 -19.97
CA LYS A 380 16.40 -12.64 -20.08
C LYS A 380 15.25 -11.68 -20.40
N LYS A 381 14.10 -11.93 -19.75
CA LYS A 381 12.86 -11.15 -19.83
C LYS A 381 12.49 -10.62 -18.45
N ASN A 382 11.89 -9.43 -18.44
CA ASN A 382 11.53 -8.71 -17.22
C ASN A 382 10.04 -8.39 -17.17
N ILE A 383 9.36 -8.29 -18.31
CA ILE A 383 7.99 -7.79 -18.38
C ILE A 383 7.05 -8.92 -18.81
N ILE A 384 5.95 -9.08 -18.07
CA ILE A 384 4.77 -9.84 -18.50
C ILE A 384 3.67 -8.83 -18.71
N ILE A 385 2.99 -8.87 -19.86
CA ILE A 385 1.86 -8.00 -20.13
C ILE A 385 0.57 -8.81 -20.06
N THR A 386 -0.37 -8.36 -19.24
CA THR A 386 -1.66 -9.02 -19.00
C THR A 386 -2.82 -8.05 -19.27
N ASN A 387 -4.02 -8.61 -19.45
CA ASN A 387 -5.25 -7.86 -19.56
C ASN A 387 -6.29 -8.30 -18.53
N ASP A 388 -7.34 -7.49 -18.44
CA ASP A 388 -8.56 -7.72 -17.69
C ASP A 388 -9.56 -8.58 -18.48
N ASN A 389 -10.84 -8.49 -18.12
CA ASN A 389 -11.98 -9.17 -18.71
C ASN A 389 -12.26 -8.83 -20.18
N ASP A 390 -11.60 -7.83 -20.78
CA ASP A 390 -11.75 -7.48 -22.21
C ASP A 390 -10.87 -8.34 -23.14
N ILE A 391 -11.02 -9.66 -23.02
CA ILE A 391 -10.29 -10.66 -23.82
C ILE A 391 -10.47 -10.40 -25.32
N ASP A 392 -11.64 -9.92 -25.75
CA ASP A 392 -11.94 -9.75 -27.17
C ASP A 392 -11.13 -8.64 -27.84
N ASN A 393 -10.79 -7.57 -27.12
CA ASN A 393 -9.96 -6.51 -27.68
C ASN A 393 -8.48 -6.89 -27.74
N LEU A 394 -7.95 -7.70 -26.81
CA LEU A 394 -6.50 -8.00 -26.76
C LEU A 394 -6.09 -9.43 -27.16
N LYS A 395 -7.03 -10.35 -27.43
CA LYS A 395 -6.71 -11.75 -27.81
C LYS A 395 -5.80 -11.94 -29.02
N ASN A 396 -5.73 -10.93 -29.90
CA ASN A 396 -4.91 -10.98 -31.10
C ASN A 396 -3.54 -10.28 -30.94
N SER A 397 -3.27 -9.68 -29.78
CA SER A 397 -1.95 -9.09 -29.50
C SER A 397 -0.91 -10.21 -29.42
N GLN A 398 0.29 -9.93 -29.95
CA GLN A 398 1.42 -10.85 -29.82
C GLN A 398 2.19 -10.70 -28.49
N TYR A 399 1.86 -9.67 -27.68
CA TYR A 399 2.56 -9.35 -26.42
C TYR A 399 1.72 -9.65 -25.18
N VAL A 400 0.40 -9.68 -25.29
CA VAL A 400 -0.52 -9.71 -24.14
C VAL A 400 -1.01 -11.13 -23.85
N PHE A 401 -0.88 -11.55 -22.60
CA PHE A 401 -1.56 -12.74 -22.08
C PHE A 401 -2.99 -12.41 -21.68
N VAL A 402 -3.93 -13.25 -22.10
CA VAL A 402 -5.37 -13.08 -21.81
C VAL A 402 -5.98 -14.30 -21.11
N ASN A 403 -5.18 -15.36 -20.89
CA ASN A 403 -5.57 -16.57 -20.17
C ASN A 403 -4.43 -17.00 -19.23
N VAL A 404 -4.73 -17.86 -18.24
CA VAL A 404 -3.71 -18.58 -17.44
C VAL A 404 -3.91 -20.09 -17.54
N GLU A 405 -2.81 -20.83 -17.43
CA GLU A 405 -2.87 -22.28 -17.49
C GLU A 405 -3.80 -22.85 -16.42
N GLN A 406 -4.66 -23.79 -16.80
CA GLN A 406 -5.62 -24.47 -15.91
C GLN A 406 -6.71 -23.58 -15.31
N SER A 407 -6.85 -22.33 -15.79
CA SER A 407 -7.91 -21.41 -15.38
C SER A 407 -8.81 -21.01 -16.55
N THR A 408 -10.06 -20.63 -16.24
CA THR A 408 -10.99 -20.01 -17.19
C THR A 408 -11.07 -18.49 -17.05
N GLU A 409 -10.47 -17.95 -16.01
CA GLU A 409 -10.46 -16.51 -15.74
C GLU A 409 -9.25 -15.83 -16.39
N THR A 410 -9.26 -14.49 -16.32
CA THR A 410 -8.18 -13.65 -16.81
C THR A 410 -6.93 -13.77 -15.94
N PRO A 411 -5.74 -13.40 -16.45
CA PRO A 411 -4.50 -13.63 -15.71
C PRO A 411 -4.41 -12.95 -14.35
N LEU A 412 -5.01 -11.76 -14.24
CA LEU A 412 -5.16 -11.02 -12.99
C LEU A 412 -6.61 -11.08 -12.52
N TYR A 413 -7.04 -12.22 -12.01
CA TYR A 413 -8.41 -12.36 -11.48
C TYR A 413 -8.59 -11.41 -10.29
N GLU A 414 -9.38 -10.37 -10.49
CA GLU A 414 -9.52 -9.23 -9.60
C GLU A 414 -10.73 -9.35 -8.68
N VAL A 415 -10.54 -8.94 -7.42
CA VAL A 415 -11.62 -8.65 -6.47
C VAL A 415 -11.30 -7.35 -5.72
N SER A 416 -12.27 -6.46 -5.56
CA SER A 416 -12.06 -5.23 -4.77
C SER A 416 -11.86 -5.51 -3.28
N VAL A 417 -11.05 -4.67 -2.63
CA VAL A 417 -10.84 -4.73 -1.18
C VAL A 417 -12.15 -4.54 -0.40
N ASN A 418 -13.09 -3.74 -0.94
CA ASN A 418 -14.43 -3.60 -0.37
C ASN A 418 -15.20 -4.93 -0.32
N ASN A 419 -15.13 -5.77 -1.37
CA ASN A 419 -15.76 -7.08 -1.36
C ASN A 419 -15.19 -7.99 -0.26
N PHE A 420 -13.87 -7.91 -0.03
CA PHE A 420 -13.21 -8.62 1.06
C PHE A 420 -13.70 -8.15 2.45
N LEU A 421 -13.83 -6.85 2.65
CA LEU A 421 -14.21 -6.28 3.95
C LEU A 421 -15.69 -6.50 4.26
N GLN A 422 -16.57 -6.39 3.25
CA GLN A 422 -18.00 -6.68 3.40
C GLN A 422 -18.28 -8.15 3.68
N SER A 423 -17.44 -9.05 3.17
CA SER A 423 -17.59 -10.49 3.39
C SER A 423 -17.08 -10.96 4.76
N THR A 424 -16.62 -10.04 5.63
CA THR A 424 -16.04 -10.34 6.96
C THR A 424 -14.89 -11.33 6.88
N ILE A 425 -14.20 -11.39 5.73
CA ILE A 425 -13.05 -12.26 5.54
C ILE A 425 -11.91 -11.74 6.41
N SER A 426 -11.30 -12.66 7.14
CA SER A 426 -10.08 -12.44 7.91
C SER A 426 -9.03 -13.45 7.47
N CYS A 427 -7.77 -13.03 7.43
CA CYS A 427 -6.64 -13.89 7.06
C CYS A 427 -6.15 -14.71 8.26
N ASP A 428 -7.07 -15.41 8.93
CA ASP A 428 -6.82 -16.27 10.09
C ASP A 428 -6.50 -17.73 9.70
N SER A 429 -6.67 -18.68 10.62
CA SER A 429 -6.40 -20.11 10.37
C SER A 429 -7.19 -20.71 9.20
N ASN A 430 -8.32 -20.11 8.80
CA ASN A 430 -9.17 -20.58 7.69
C ASN A 430 -8.99 -19.73 6.42
N LYS A 431 -7.97 -18.87 6.35
CA LYS A 431 -7.73 -17.95 5.22
C LYS A 431 -7.75 -18.64 3.84
N TYR A 432 -7.20 -19.85 3.75
CA TYR A 432 -7.15 -20.60 2.49
C TYR A 432 -8.54 -20.93 1.95
N ASP A 433 -9.49 -21.35 2.80
CA ASP A 433 -10.86 -21.66 2.34
C ASP A 433 -11.68 -20.39 2.08
N LYS A 434 -11.40 -19.32 2.84
CA LYS A 434 -12.02 -18.01 2.61
C LYS A 434 -11.60 -17.41 1.26
N ILE A 435 -10.32 -17.51 0.88
CA ILE A 435 -9.84 -17.05 -0.43
C ILE A 435 -10.46 -17.84 -1.58
N LYS A 436 -10.63 -19.17 -1.44
CA LYS A 436 -11.39 -19.97 -2.43
C LYS A 436 -12.82 -19.47 -2.61
N THR A 437 -13.44 -19.02 -1.52
CA THR A 437 -14.80 -18.48 -1.54
C THR A 437 -14.83 -17.10 -2.20
N LEU A 438 -13.85 -16.25 -1.89
CA LEU A 438 -13.71 -14.91 -2.45
C LEU A 438 -13.47 -14.94 -3.96
N TYR A 439 -12.57 -15.82 -4.40
CA TYR A 439 -12.21 -16.05 -5.80
C TYR A 439 -12.90 -17.32 -6.32
N GLY A 440 -14.23 -17.38 -6.20
CA GLY A 440 -15.02 -18.59 -6.46
C GLY A 440 -14.91 -19.18 -7.87
N ALA A 441 -14.48 -18.39 -8.85
CA ALA A 441 -14.24 -18.86 -10.22
C ALA A 441 -12.85 -19.51 -10.40
N ASP A 442 -11.92 -19.28 -9.47
CA ASP A 442 -10.61 -19.94 -9.41
C ASP A 442 -10.30 -20.47 -7.99
N PRO A 443 -11.07 -21.46 -7.50
CA PRO A 443 -10.89 -22.01 -6.17
C PRO A 443 -9.59 -22.84 -6.02
N ASN A 444 -8.88 -23.07 -7.12
CA ASN A 444 -7.60 -23.77 -7.12
C ASN A 444 -6.40 -22.83 -7.16
N HIS A 445 -6.62 -21.51 -7.30
CA HIS A 445 -5.58 -20.48 -7.28
C HIS A 445 -4.49 -20.74 -8.34
N TYR A 446 -4.94 -20.96 -9.58
CA TYR A 446 -4.03 -21.08 -10.73
C TYR A 446 -3.67 -19.71 -11.31
N ASN A 447 -4.56 -18.71 -11.20
CA ASN A 447 -4.30 -17.34 -11.60
C ASN A 447 -3.37 -16.60 -10.64
N ILE A 448 -2.96 -15.41 -11.08
CA ILE A 448 -2.37 -14.41 -10.21
C ILE A 448 -3.54 -13.62 -9.59
N LEU A 449 -3.94 -13.96 -8.38
CA LEU A 449 -5.06 -13.31 -7.70
C LEU A 449 -4.68 -11.87 -7.36
N ARG A 450 -5.51 -10.93 -7.79
CA ARG A 450 -5.32 -9.49 -7.57
C ARG A 450 -6.42 -8.96 -6.68
N MET A 451 -6.03 -8.10 -5.76
CA MET A 451 -6.95 -7.29 -4.98
C MET A 451 -6.62 -5.82 -5.20
N ASN A 452 -7.60 -5.02 -5.59
CA ASN A 452 -7.44 -3.59 -5.80
C ASN A 452 -8.23 -2.77 -4.77
N GLY A 453 -7.67 -1.61 -4.44
CA GLY A 453 -8.42 -0.54 -3.80
C GLY A 453 -8.70 0.55 -4.81
N ASP A 454 -9.87 1.17 -4.77
CA ASP A 454 -10.21 2.32 -5.60
C ASP A 454 -10.72 3.51 -4.77
N ARG A 455 -9.82 4.46 -4.48
CA ARG A 455 -10.12 5.60 -3.60
C ARG A 455 -10.66 6.83 -4.32
N THR A 456 -11.04 6.71 -5.58
CA THR A 456 -11.40 7.86 -6.40
C THR A 456 -12.71 8.52 -5.98
N THR A 457 -12.74 9.84 -6.15
CA THR A 457 -13.92 10.67 -5.93
C THR A 457 -15.07 10.27 -6.84
N VAL A 458 -14.81 9.67 -8.01
CA VAL A 458 -15.91 9.28 -8.89
C VAL A 458 -16.66 8.04 -8.41
N ASN A 459 -16.04 7.13 -7.65
CA ASN A 459 -16.79 6.10 -6.91
C ASN A 459 -17.77 6.72 -5.91
N TYR A 460 -17.41 7.87 -5.33
CA TYR A 460 -18.29 8.67 -4.47
C TYR A 460 -19.46 9.32 -5.23
N VAL A 461 -19.27 9.68 -6.51
CA VAL A 461 -20.28 10.38 -7.31
C VAL A 461 -21.20 9.44 -8.09
N GLN A 462 -20.74 8.31 -8.63
CA GLN A 462 -21.57 7.41 -9.48
C GLN A 462 -22.85 6.90 -8.79
N THR A 463 -22.87 6.87 -7.46
CA THR A 463 -23.94 6.35 -6.62
C THR A 463 -24.77 7.47 -5.97
N VAL A 464 -25.04 8.56 -6.70
CA VAL A 464 -25.89 9.72 -6.30
C VAL A 464 -27.33 9.41 -5.84
N GLY A 465 -27.64 8.19 -5.42
CA GLY A 465 -28.78 7.88 -4.55
C GLY A 465 -28.36 7.81 -3.08
N ASN A 466 -28.31 8.94 -2.36
CA ASN A 466 -28.37 9.02 -0.88
C ASN A 466 -27.58 7.95 -0.07
N LYS A 467 -26.43 7.50 -0.54
CA LYS A 467 -25.56 6.61 0.24
C LYS A 467 -24.61 7.44 1.10
N LYS A 468 -24.30 6.96 2.30
CA LYS A 468 -23.43 7.69 3.24
C LYS A 468 -21.97 7.64 2.72
N PRO A 469 -21.15 8.69 2.92
CA PRO A 469 -19.72 8.67 2.62
C PRO A 469 -18.98 7.46 3.25
N SER A 470 -19.49 6.97 4.39
CA SER A 470 -19.02 5.77 5.08
C SER A 470 -19.39 4.45 4.41
N GLU A 471 -19.92 4.44 3.19
CA GLU A 471 -20.22 3.22 2.41
C GLU A 471 -19.28 3.05 1.20
N PHE A 472 -18.38 4.01 0.93
CA PHE A 472 -17.50 4.06 -0.25
C PHE A 472 -16.03 3.88 0.09
N ILE A 473 -15.75 2.93 0.97
CA ILE A 473 -14.41 2.88 1.53
C ILE A 473 -13.61 1.73 0.93
N ASP A 474 -12.73 2.08 0.00
CA ASP A 474 -11.71 1.18 -0.48
C ASP A 474 -10.47 1.29 0.41
N TYR A 475 -10.45 0.42 1.41
CA TYR A 475 -9.54 0.46 2.53
C TYR A 475 -8.30 -0.42 2.29
N TYR A 476 -7.30 0.00 1.54
CA TYR A 476 -5.96 -0.36 1.99
C TYR A 476 -5.56 0.62 3.09
N THR A 477 -5.94 0.32 4.32
CA THR A 477 -5.45 1.06 5.50
C THR A 477 -4.21 0.37 6.02
N THR A 478 -3.38 1.10 6.77
CA THR A 478 -2.23 0.48 7.43
C THR A 478 -2.62 -0.68 8.35
N LEU A 479 -3.80 -0.60 8.98
CA LEU A 479 -4.34 -1.61 9.88
C LEU A 479 -4.77 -2.86 9.13
N ASN A 480 -5.70 -2.73 8.19
CA ASN A 480 -6.23 -3.91 7.52
C ASN A 480 -5.27 -4.46 6.46
N PHE A 481 -4.37 -3.66 5.88
CA PHE A 481 -3.40 -4.18 4.93
C PHE A 481 -2.39 -5.12 5.60
N TYR A 482 -2.02 -4.82 6.85
CA TYR A 482 -1.23 -5.73 7.68
C TYR A 482 -1.88 -7.11 7.85
N ASP A 483 -3.22 -7.15 7.96
CA ASP A 483 -3.97 -8.40 8.04
C ASP A 483 -4.17 -9.05 6.67
N ILE A 484 -4.60 -8.26 5.67
CA ILE A 484 -4.92 -8.69 4.30
C ILE A 484 -3.70 -9.29 3.60
N ARG A 485 -2.50 -8.74 3.81
CA ARG A 485 -1.26 -9.29 3.23
C ARG A 485 -1.02 -10.75 3.62
N ASN A 486 -1.55 -11.18 4.77
CA ASN A 486 -1.42 -12.56 5.25
C ASN A 486 -2.37 -13.53 4.55
N CYS A 487 -3.27 -13.06 3.67
CA CYS A 487 -4.06 -13.93 2.81
C CYS A 487 -3.23 -14.41 1.60
N PRO A 488 -3.50 -15.62 1.07
CA PRO A 488 -2.89 -16.10 -0.16
C PRO A 488 -3.44 -15.34 -1.37
N ILE A 489 -2.97 -14.10 -1.55
CA ILE A 489 -3.27 -13.20 -2.67
C ILE A 489 -1.92 -12.77 -3.24
N ASN A 490 -1.83 -12.76 -4.58
CA ASN A 490 -0.58 -12.45 -5.26
C ASN A 490 -0.33 -10.96 -5.38
N ILE A 491 -1.34 -10.14 -5.67
CA ILE A 491 -1.13 -8.71 -5.94
C ILE A 491 -2.06 -7.86 -5.08
N PHE A 492 -1.47 -6.91 -4.34
CA PHE A 492 -2.22 -5.86 -3.67
C PHE A 492 -2.01 -4.55 -4.42
N SER A 493 -2.99 -4.17 -5.23
CA SER A 493 -2.97 -3.02 -6.13
C SER A 493 -3.43 -1.76 -5.41
N GLU A 494 -2.47 -0.93 -5.00
CA GLU A 494 -2.68 0.26 -4.18
C GLU A 494 -3.07 1.50 -5.01
N ASN A 495 -4.07 2.25 -4.56
CA ASN A 495 -4.49 3.53 -5.16
C ASN A 495 -4.02 4.71 -4.29
N MET A 496 -3.92 5.92 -4.85
CA MET A 496 -3.52 7.17 -4.23
C MET A 496 -2.09 7.18 -3.70
N LEU A 497 -1.19 6.43 -4.34
CA LEU A 497 0.22 6.41 -3.97
C LEU A 497 0.79 7.83 -4.05
N GLY A 498 1.32 8.32 -2.93
CA GLY A 498 1.87 9.68 -2.79
C GLY A 498 0.85 10.79 -2.51
N TYR A 499 -0.43 10.49 -2.29
CA TYR A 499 -1.49 11.50 -2.06
C TYR A 499 -1.30 12.34 -0.80
N THR A 500 -0.60 11.84 0.22
CA THR A 500 -0.23 12.61 1.42
C THR A 500 0.60 13.89 1.11
N CYS A 501 0.94 14.11 -0.16
CA CYS A 501 1.76 15.20 -0.69
C CYS A 501 0.98 16.23 -1.55
N ASP A 502 -0.08 16.88 -1.02
CA ASP A 502 -0.88 17.87 -1.78
C ASP A 502 -0.28 19.31 -1.80
N SER A 503 1.04 19.46 -1.79
CA SER A 503 1.66 20.78 -1.97
C SER A 503 2.99 20.70 -2.71
N ASN A 504 3.40 21.81 -3.34
CA ASN A 504 4.67 22.01 -4.06
C ASN A 504 5.95 21.75 -3.22
N ALA A 505 5.85 21.09 -2.06
CA ALA A 505 6.87 20.84 -1.08
C ALA A 505 6.99 19.34 -0.75
N CYS A 506 7.12 18.49 -1.78
CA CYS A 506 7.41 17.04 -1.66
C CYS A 506 8.69 16.69 -0.85
N ASN A 507 9.38 17.67 -0.28
CA ASN A 507 10.64 17.49 0.44
C ASN A 507 10.45 17.13 1.92
N ALA A 508 9.23 17.13 2.47
CA ALA A 508 9.00 16.99 3.92
C ALA A 508 8.57 15.57 4.38
N HIS A 509 7.75 14.82 3.64
CA HIS A 509 7.37 13.44 4.00
C HIS A 509 7.01 12.59 2.76
N PRO A 510 7.95 11.78 2.22
CA PRO A 510 7.82 11.19 0.88
C PRO A 510 7.25 9.75 0.80
N THR A 511 6.89 9.09 1.91
CA THR A 511 6.59 7.64 1.89
C THR A 511 5.15 7.31 2.29
N ASP A 512 4.44 6.59 1.42
CA ASP A 512 3.13 6.02 1.72
C ASP A 512 3.27 4.98 2.85
N PRO A 513 2.53 5.12 3.96
CA PRO A 513 2.71 4.21 5.08
C PRO A 513 2.28 2.78 4.85
N ARG A 514 1.45 2.52 3.83
CA ARG A 514 0.99 1.18 3.49
C ARG A 514 2.16 0.30 3.09
N PHE A 515 3.26 0.90 2.63
CA PHE A 515 4.50 0.18 2.36
C PHE A 515 5.11 -0.43 3.63
N TYR A 516 5.04 0.24 4.79
CA TYR A 516 5.42 -0.38 6.07
C TYR A 516 4.45 -1.51 6.44
N SER A 517 3.15 -1.30 6.23
CA SER A 517 2.15 -2.35 6.43
C SER A 517 2.23 -3.49 5.43
N PHE A 518 2.99 -3.38 4.34
CA PHE A 518 3.30 -4.49 3.43
C PHE A 518 4.57 -5.24 3.84
N LEU A 519 5.46 -4.61 4.60
CA LEU A 519 6.71 -5.20 5.04
C LEU A 519 6.45 -6.28 6.11
N TRP A 520 6.69 -7.54 5.77
CA TRP A 520 6.54 -8.69 6.67
C TRP A 520 7.85 -9.43 6.92
N SER A 521 8.87 -9.20 6.08
CA SER A 521 10.11 -9.97 6.07
C SER A 521 11.16 -9.39 7.01
N TRP A 522 12.08 -8.57 6.52
CA TRP A 522 13.18 -7.99 7.31
C TRP A 522 12.72 -6.87 8.22
N GLU A 523 13.28 -6.85 9.43
CA GLU A 523 13.15 -5.74 10.36
C GLU A 523 13.80 -4.48 9.79
N LEU A 524 13.28 -3.30 10.14
CA LEU A 524 13.88 -2.05 9.66
C LEU A 524 15.31 -1.91 10.21
N GLY A 525 16.26 -1.64 9.31
CA GLY A 525 17.68 -1.53 9.64
C GLY A 525 18.47 -2.83 9.50
N TYR A 526 17.79 -3.93 9.16
CA TYR A 526 18.41 -5.20 8.81
C TYR A 526 18.40 -5.42 7.29
N PRO A 527 19.30 -6.28 6.76
CA PRO A 527 20.39 -6.96 7.44
C PRO A 527 21.51 -6.00 7.87
N LEU A 528 22.07 -6.24 9.05
CA LEU A 528 23.25 -5.54 9.55
C LEU A 528 24.48 -6.05 8.80
N GLN A 529 25.09 -5.19 7.98
CA GLN A 529 26.34 -5.53 7.27
C GLN A 529 27.50 -5.80 8.25
N SER A 530 27.47 -5.19 9.44
CA SER A 530 28.53 -5.31 10.45
C SER A 530 28.41 -6.54 11.36
N SER A 531 27.34 -7.32 11.27
CA SER A 531 27.15 -8.44 12.21
C SER A 531 28.12 -9.60 11.93
N GLY A 532 28.58 -9.75 10.69
CA GLY A 532 29.36 -10.92 10.27
C GLY A 532 28.59 -12.24 10.34
N SER A 533 27.27 -12.21 10.59
CA SER A 533 26.41 -13.39 10.55
C SER A 533 25.96 -13.64 9.12
N GLU A 534 26.23 -14.85 8.63
CA GLU A 534 25.82 -15.31 7.30
C GLU A 534 24.41 -15.93 7.29
N LEU A 535 23.73 -15.97 8.44
CA LEU A 535 22.43 -16.63 8.60
C LEU A 535 21.42 -15.71 9.29
N ALA A 536 20.20 -15.67 8.76
CA ALA A 536 19.08 -14.95 9.35
C ALA A 536 18.26 -15.82 10.30
N TYR A 537 17.48 -15.17 11.15
CA TYR A 537 16.50 -15.80 12.01
C TYR A 537 15.23 -14.94 12.10
N ILE A 538 14.10 -15.56 12.41
CA ILE A 538 12.87 -14.87 12.82
C ILE A 538 13.03 -14.50 14.29
N ASN A 539 12.98 -13.21 14.60
CA ASN A 539 12.96 -12.72 15.96
C ASN A 539 11.59 -13.04 16.58
N SER A 540 11.57 -13.72 17.73
CA SER A 540 10.34 -14.12 18.41
C SER A 540 9.48 -12.94 18.88
N LYS A 541 10.09 -11.76 19.02
CA LYS A 541 9.45 -10.52 19.46
C LYS A 541 9.00 -9.60 18.36
N THR A 542 9.58 -9.62 17.17
CA THR A 542 9.13 -8.74 16.07
C THR A 542 8.41 -9.55 14.99
N GLY A 543 8.64 -10.86 14.93
CA GLY A 543 8.18 -11.67 13.82
C GLY A 543 8.87 -11.30 12.51
N HIS A 544 9.99 -10.57 12.57
CA HIS A 544 10.76 -10.16 11.41
C HIS A 544 12.13 -10.86 11.35
N PHE A 545 12.75 -10.82 10.17
CA PHE A 545 14.10 -11.33 9.98
C PHE A 545 15.15 -10.38 10.54
N GLU A 546 16.10 -10.94 11.25
CA GLU A 546 17.30 -10.28 11.74
C GLU A 546 18.53 -11.18 11.51
N ASN A 547 19.73 -10.60 11.57
CA ASN A 547 21.00 -11.31 11.40
C ASN A 547 22.04 -10.95 12.48
N ASN A 548 21.62 -10.76 13.74
CA ASN A 548 22.58 -10.58 14.83
C ASN A 548 23.51 -11.80 14.97
N PRO A 549 24.75 -11.62 15.46
CA PRO A 549 25.70 -12.70 15.61
C PRO A 549 25.15 -13.85 16.45
N LEU A 550 25.28 -15.08 15.94
CA LEU A 550 24.93 -16.28 16.69
C LEU A 550 25.92 -16.50 17.85
N ILE A 551 25.45 -17.11 18.93
CA ILE A 551 26.22 -17.40 20.14
C ILE A 551 26.67 -18.87 20.08
N PRO A 552 27.98 -19.15 20.09
CA PRO A 552 28.50 -20.51 20.18
C PRO A 552 27.99 -21.25 21.42
N ASP A 553 27.92 -22.58 21.33
CA ASP A 553 27.47 -23.50 22.38
C ASP A 553 26.03 -23.30 22.88
N ASN A 554 25.20 -22.57 22.14
CA ASN A 554 23.80 -22.34 22.47
C ASN A 554 22.84 -23.25 21.70
N ILE A 555 21.63 -23.44 22.23
CA ILE A 555 20.54 -24.15 21.56
C ILE A 555 19.74 -23.14 20.74
N TYR A 556 19.48 -23.48 19.49
CA TYR A 556 18.67 -22.70 18.57
C TYR A 556 17.50 -23.52 18.06
N THR A 557 16.35 -22.85 17.94
CA THR A 557 15.19 -23.38 17.19
C THR A 557 15.46 -23.18 15.70
N VAL A 558 15.16 -24.18 14.88
CA VAL A 558 15.37 -24.19 13.43
C VAL A 558 14.04 -24.43 12.75
N LEU A 559 13.72 -23.63 11.74
CA LEU A 559 12.52 -23.80 10.93
C LEU A 559 12.75 -24.86 9.84
N CYS A 560 11.91 -25.89 9.85
CA CYS A 560 11.89 -26.94 8.86
C CYS A 560 10.56 -26.96 8.09
N TYR A 561 10.62 -27.42 6.85
CA TYR A 561 9.47 -27.61 5.98
C TYR A 561 9.40 -29.05 5.49
N LYS A 562 8.21 -29.67 5.46
CA LYS A 562 7.99 -30.99 4.87
C LYS A 562 7.32 -30.86 3.50
N PRO A 563 8.02 -31.18 2.38
CA PRO A 563 7.46 -31.09 1.03
C PRO A 563 6.22 -31.95 0.82
N ASP A 564 5.25 -31.39 0.10
CA ASP A 564 4.05 -32.08 -0.38
C ASP A 564 3.88 -31.87 -1.89
N ALA A 565 4.35 -32.84 -2.68
CA ALA A 565 4.27 -32.78 -4.15
C ALA A 565 2.84 -32.72 -4.71
N SER A 566 1.81 -32.95 -3.89
CA SER A 566 0.41 -32.78 -4.30
C SER A 566 -0.05 -31.32 -4.30
N GLN A 567 0.65 -30.42 -3.60
CA GLN A 567 0.25 -29.02 -3.48
C GLN A 567 0.81 -28.18 -4.64
N LYS A 568 0.01 -27.95 -5.67
CA LYS A 568 0.42 -27.20 -6.87
C LYS A 568 0.08 -25.70 -6.84
N ALA A 569 -0.63 -25.25 -5.80
CA ALA A 569 -1.05 -23.86 -5.59
C ALA A 569 -1.16 -23.54 -4.08
N PRO A 570 -1.19 -22.27 -3.65
CA PRO A 570 -1.29 -21.90 -2.24
C PRO A 570 -2.74 -22.01 -1.72
N THR A 571 -3.32 -23.20 -1.83
CA THR A 571 -4.72 -23.51 -1.46
C THR A 571 -4.88 -24.16 -0.08
N LYS A 572 -3.77 -24.37 0.63
CA LYS A 572 -3.69 -24.92 1.99
C LYS A 572 -2.35 -24.53 2.65
N PRO A 573 -2.26 -24.54 4.00
CA PRO A 573 -1.02 -24.23 4.69
C PRO A 573 0.06 -25.27 4.39
N LEU A 574 1.31 -24.81 4.36
CA LEU A 574 2.47 -25.69 4.25
C LEU A 574 2.74 -26.43 5.57
N SER A 575 3.37 -27.60 5.47
CA SER A 575 3.73 -28.42 6.64
C SER A 575 5.01 -27.93 7.31
N TRP A 576 4.93 -26.77 7.96
CA TRP A 576 5.99 -26.21 8.80
C TRP A 576 6.15 -26.97 10.11
N TYR A 577 7.38 -27.09 10.60
CA TYR A 577 7.69 -27.61 11.94
C TYR A 577 9.05 -27.09 12.41
N VAL A 578 9.32 -27.18 13.71
CA VAL A 578 10.60 -26.75 14.28
C VAL A 578 11.42 -27.91 14.82
N GLN A 579 12.75 -27.72 14.86
CA GLN A 579 13.72 -28.62 15.48
C GLN A 579 14.68 -27.82 16.35
N ASN A 580 15.21 -28.44 17.41
CA ASN A 580 16.26 -27.81 18.22
C ASN A 580 17.62 -28.36 17.81
N ILE A 581 18.58 -27.48 17.59
CA ILE A 581 19.98 -27.83 17.36
C ILE A 581 20.85 -27.15 18.40
N LYS A 582 21.93 -27.81 18.82
CA LYS A 582 23.00 -27.15 19.57
C LYS A 582 24.07 -26.69 18.59
N ILE A 583 24.26 -25.39 18.43
CA ILE A 583 25.32 -24.84 17.58
C ILE A 583 26.60 -24.80 18.39
N THR A 584 27.64 -25.48 17.91
CA THR A 584 28.98 -25.46 18.55
C THR A 584 29.92 -24.50 17.83
N ASP A 585 29.83 -24.43 16.51
CA ASP A 585 30.50 -23.45 15.67
C ASP A 585 29.46 -22.72 14.79
N VAL A 586 29.41 -21.40 14.91
CA VAL A 586 28.45 -20.54 14.19
C VAL A 586 28.61 -20.62 12.67
N HIS A 587 29.82 -20.89 12.16
CA HIS A 587 30.06 -21.05 10.72
C HIS A 587 29.48 -22.37 10.17
N THR A 588 29.14 -23.31 11.05
CA THR A 588 28.51 -24.59 10.66
C THR A 588 27.00 -24.61 10.90
N ALA A 589 26.44 -23.54 11.47
CA ALA A 589 25.05 -23.43 11.91
C ALA A 589 24.06 -23.88 10.83
N ALA A 590 24.20 -23.36 9.61
CA ALA A 590 23.27 -23.62 8.52
C ALA A 590 23.35 -25.09 8.03
N ALA A 591 24.53 -25.70 8.03
CA ALA A 591 24.71 -27.11 7.69
C ALA A 591 24.16 -28.05 8.79
N MET A 592 24.29 -27.67 10.06
CA MET A 592 23.69 -28.38 11.19
C MET A 592 22.16 -28.33 11.14
N ALA A 593 21.60 -27.15 10.88
CA ALA A 593 20.17 -26.94 10.68
C ALA A 593 19.60 -27.81 9.54
N ASP A 594 20.26 -27.80 8.38
CA ASP A 594 19.91 -28.64 7.23
C ASP A 594 19.93 -30.13 7.56
N THR A 595 20.96 -30.60 8.27
CA THR A 595 21.07 -32.01 8.71
C THR A 595 19.94 -32.40 9.66
N ALA A 596 19.58 -31.52 10.60
CA ALA A 596 18.50 -31.77 11.55
C ALA A 596 17.14 -31.88 10.84
N CYS A 597 16.82 -30.94 9.94
CA CYS A 597 15.57 -31.00 9.18
C CYS A 597 15.49 -32.25 8.29
N LYS A 598 16.60 -32.61 7.61
CA LYS A 598 16.67 -33.82 6.77
C LYS A 598 16.45 -35.11 7.55
N THR A 599 17.02 -35.20 8.75
CA THR A 599 16.87 -36.39 9.62
C THR A 599 15.39 -36.61 10.01
N SER A 600 14.63 -35.52 10.16
CA SER A 600 13.18 -35.54 10.42
C SER A 600 12.32 -35.63 9.15
N GLY A 601 12.92 -35.82 7.97
CA GLY A 601 12.21 -35.99 6.70
C GLY A 601 11.71 -34.69 6.06
N GLY A 602 12.30 -33.55 6.40
CA GLY A 602 12.01 -32.25 5.79
C GLY A 602 13.26 -31.53 5.29
N LEU A 603 13.13 -30.22 5.05
CA LEU A 603 14.13 -29.32 4.51
C LEU A 603 14.31 -28.13 5.46
N PHE A 604 15.55 -27.66 5.65
CA PHE A 604 15.78 -26.38 6.32
C PHE A 604 15.35 -25.26 5.38
N SER A 605 14.43 -24.40 5.83
CA SER A 605 13.70 -23.50 4.92
C SER A 605 13.39 -22.12 5.51
N VAL A 606 12.98 -21.18 4.67
CA VAL A 606 12.48 -19.83 5.03
C VAL A 606 11.11 -19.59 4.36
N PRO A 607 10.13 -18.94 5.03
CA PRO A 607 8.90 -18.48 4.37
C PRO A 607 9.23 -17.36 3.38
N THR A 608 8.65 -17.42 2.19
CA THR A 608 8.94 -16.51 1.08
C THR A 608 7.79 -15.55 0.77
N THR A 609 6.66 -15.65 1.49
CA THR A 609 5.50 -14.76 1.38
C THR A 609 4.93 -14.43 2.77
N ALA A 610 4.16 -13.34 2.87
CA ALA A 610 3.54 -12.94 4.15
C ALA A 610 2.59 -14.02 4.69
N TYR A 611 1.80 -14.64 3.82
CA TYR A 611 0.83 -15.66 4.24
C TYR A 611 1.51 -16.93 4.76
N TRP A 612 2.69 -17.29 4.24
CA TRP A 612 3.49 -18.38 4.80
C TRP A 612 4.24 -17.97 6.07
N MET A 613 4.70 -16.72 6.16
CA MET A 613 5.25 -16.19 7.40
C MET A 613 4.22 -16.27 8.53
N ASN A 614 2.97 -15.89 8.25
CA ASN A 614 1.86 -16.04 9.17
C ASN A 614 1.60 -17.50 9.57
N ASP A 615 1.70 -18.47 8.64
CA ASP A 615 1.59 -19.90 8.97
C ASP A 615 2.73 -20.37 9.89
N VAL A 616 3.95 -19.88 9.64
CA VAL A 616 5.13 -20.18 10.47
C VAL A 616 4.92 -19.65 11.88
N ILE A 617 4.54 -18.38 12.04
CA ILE A 617 4.28 -17.77 13.36
C ILE A 617 3.21 -18.58 14.12
N ASN A 618 2.13 -18.99 13.45
CA ASN A 618 1.08 -19.80 14.06
C ASN A 618 1.52 -21.24 14.42
N THR A 619 2.62 -21.73 13.84
CA THR A 619 3.20 -23.03 14.17
C THR A 619 4.09 -22.96 15.43
N LEU A 620 4.58 -21.76 15.78
CA LEU A 620 5.40 -21.57 16.97
C LEU A 620 4.53 -21.57 18.25
N PRO A 621 5.02 -22.12 19.38
CA PRO A 621 4.31 -22.03 20.65
C PRO A 621 4.03 -20.58 21.05
N LEU A 622 2.85 -20.29 21.65
CA LEU A 622 2.45 -18.94 22.08
C LEU A 622 3.45 -18.23 23.03
N ASN A 623 4.30 -19.00 23.73
CA ASN A 623 5.34 -18.50 24.62
C ASN A 623 6.75 -18.80 24.10
N HIS A 624 6.92 -18.96 22.79
CA HIS A 624 8.22 -19.19 22.19
C HIS A 624 9.08 -17.93 22.34
N THR A 625 10.12 -18.02 23.16
CA THR A 625 11.01 -16.89 23.45
C THR A 625 12.26 -16.89 22.59
N ASP A 626 12.53 -17.97 21.89
CA ASP A 626 13.81 -18.18 21.21
C ASP A 626 13.73 -17.66 19.78
N ASN A 627 14.85 -17.22 19.24
CA ASN A 627 14.91 -16.88 17.83
C ASN A 627 14.88 -18.16 16.97
N VAL A 628 14.19 -18.12 15.83
CA VAL A 628 14.04 -19.27 14.94
C VAL A 628 14.94 -19.09 13.72
N LEU A 629 16.00 -19.89 13.61
CA LEU A 629 16.88 -19.89 12.46
C LEU A 629 16.10 -20.29 11.20
N VAL A 630 16.32 -19.53 10.13
CA VAL A 630 15.70 -19.77 8.82
C VAL A 630 16.76 -19.90 7.75
N ASN A 631 16.45 -20.62 6.67
CA ASN A 631 17.37 -20.79 5.55
C ASN A 631 17.36 -19.56 4.65
N TYR A 632 17.81 -18.42 5.18
CA TYR A 632 18.08 -17.20 4.43
C TYR A 632 19.51 -16.80 4.76
N GLN A 633 20.38 -16.81 3.77
CA GLN A 633 21.83 -16.74 4.00
C GLN A 633 22.48 -15.64 3.18
N ASP A 634 23.48 -14.96 3.74
CA ASP A 634 24.37 -14.08 2.98
C ASP A 634 25.38 -14.92 2.20
N VAL A 635 25.24 -14.93 0.87
CA VAL A 635 26.13 -15.61 -0.06
C VAL A 635 26.77 -14.56 -0.97
N ASN A 636 28.05 -14.29 -0.77
CA ASN A 636 28.81 -13.28 -1.53
C ASN A 636 28.19 -11.87 -1.47
N HIS A 637 27.71 -11.44 -0.30
CA HIS A 637 27.04 -10.15 -0.09
C HIS A 637 25.64 -10.04 -0.72
N GLU A 638 25.05 -11.16 -1.12
CA GLU A 638 23.64 -11.26 -1.52
C GLU A 638 22.89 -12.19 -0.57
N TRP A 639 21.80 -11.71 0.02
CA TRP A 639 20.92 -12.57 0.80
C TRP A 639 20.11 -13.47 -0.12
N MET A 640 20.24 -14.78 0.06
CA MET A 640 19.62 -15.81 -0.77
C MET A 640 18.73 -16.77 0.04
N PRO A 641 17.45 -16.93 -0.33
CA PRO A 641 16.56 -17.87 0.32
C PRO A 641 16.86 -19.33 -0.10
N ASN A 642 16.73 -20.24 0.85
CA ASN A 642 16.82 -21.70 0.72
C ASN A 642 18.09 -22.26 0.03
N VAL A 643 19.27 -21.69 0.29
CA VAL A 643 20.56 -22.07 -0.34
C VAL A 643 20.87 -23.59 -0.29
N PHE A 644 20.50 -24.30 0.79
CA PHE A 644 20.75 -25.75 0.87
C PHE A 644 19.84 -26.61 -0.04
N ALA A 645 18.70 -26.11 -0.50
CA ALA A 645 17.87 -26.78 -1.48
C ALA A 645 18.60 -26.89 -2.84
N GLU A 646 19.53 -25.96 -3.13
CA GLU A 646 20.30 -25.88 -4.38
C GLU A 646 21.24 -27.07 -4.60
N LYS A 647 21.91 -27.55 -3.54
CA LYS A 647 22.98 -28.57 -3.65
C LYS A 647 22.48 -29.95 -4.08
N LYS A 648 21.17 -30.20 -4.03
CA LYS A 648 20.58 -31.51 -4.38
C LYS A 648 20.02 -31.57 -5.80
N GLU A 649 19.66 -30.43 -6.40
CA GLU A 649 18.82 -30.42 -7.62
C GLU A 649 19.40 -29.60 -8.79
N GLY A 650 20.54 -28.93 -8.63
CA GLY A 650 21.20 -28.18 -9.70
C GLY A 650 20.41 -26.97 -10.20
N LYS A 651 19.40 -26.55 -9.44
CA LYS A 651 18.55 -25.36 -9.64
C LYS A 651 18.22 -24.82 -8.25
N THR A 652 18.18 -23.50 -8.08
CA THR A 652 17.60 -22.88 -6.89
C THR A 652 16.11 -23.17 -6.90
N VAL A 653 15.70 -24.14 -6.10
CA VAL A 653 14.30 -24.58 -5.98
C VAL A 653 13.80 -24.10 -4.63
N LEU A 654 12.88 -23.13 -4.64
CA LEU A 654 12.16 -22.68 -3.45
C LEU A 654 10.97 -23.61 -3.13
N ILE A 655 10.26 -23.31 -2.05
CA ILE A 655 9.29 -24.21 -1.45
C ILE A 655 8.19 -24.55 -2.44
N GLY A 656 7.49 -23.56 -3.01
CA GLY A 656 6.44 -23.77 -4.01
C GLY A 656 6.97 -24.42 -5.29
N GLN A 657 8.15 -24.00 -5.77
CA GLN A 657 8.75 -24.62 -6.96
C GLN A 657 9.08 -26.11 -6.77
N SER A 658 9.44 -26.52 -5.55
CA SER A 658 9.69 -27.94 -5.22
C SER A 658 8.43 -28.80 -5.33
N LEU A 659 7.25 -28.19 -5.20
CA LEU A 659 5.96 -28.90 -5.20
C LEU A 659 5.43 -29.16 -6.59
N ILE A 660 5.91 -28.44 -7.61
CA ILE A 660 5.35 -28.51 -8.96
C ILE A 660 5.96 -29.64 -9.80
N LYS A 661 7.07 -30.24 -9.36
CA LYS A 661 7.73 -31.37 -10.04
C LYS A 661 6.85 -32.59 -10.29
#